data_AF-A0A0A1U5U7-F1
#
_entry.id   AF-A0A0A1U5U7-F1
#
_cell.length_a   1.000
_cell.length_b   1.000
_cell.length_c   1.000
_cell.angle_alpha   90.00
_cell.angle_beta   90.00
_cell.angle_gamma   90.00
#
_symmetry.space_group_name_H-M   'P 1'
#
loop_
_entity.id
_entity.type
_entity.pdbx_description
1 polymer ?
#
loop_
_entity_poly.entity_id
_entity_poly.type
_entity_poly.pdbx_seq_one_letter_code
_entity_poly.pdbx_strand_id
1 'polypeptide(L)'
;MTYNENSKFEIWNCSSVSNEIIDCLNDMDENNIKSNILDKRIVFSKAKVESNQSMCGRIDERVAKIAITAQNSLNKNEAKDTSKDAFKNNGRQILQSDVDEMFLKSVAPLISIGVSNEAKFDREFIRLRRFVFGMCKKNFPKIYGQKEMKECNEFEYGSWNCVDEFVFEIVMRVMETKETWNAVKDTFDISIKMYSDLLTNASKIIKTKFNNFKVIPNQRGKFKAVGEVYEDLGVPEEFGSIDFVNFGVDTKEVLLDKECTFDVGKTQSVNDYSVKIDALINGRSMSDKNVFVVVNKVVLMRPKNDELYTNKIRSVNQIAQKLRGNCQLTKIDVLDTKLWENATTKYIENICTNLGNGFNMRTFDAKLGPMRNEDEKFDLLKDVLKLSYKTRNAQGINLNGDSMTLTQLSYVDDEKAETFVVFQDKMCLLDVNKSCCYKSEKQNILDKRVFFDELLTENKVKVMSKKCICGKIDEMIMAFYSRNLESCKTDEKLKKILTLIFSTEEFQSEDMFTKSFNMKREIVFNVIQNDEMREMMFQFTTLSEQNELDAQTVFDRMNNYKDLQHTIDILNAKLEKANENLKQHKENNENGIDFNQVHILQNRINQLEKTIASQKNEFDEKIKRMEEINEEKDRQIQQLIEQLSKLSK
;
A
#
# COMPACT_ATOMS: atom_id res chain seq x y z
N MET A 1 2.44 -73.62 -19.95
CA MET A 1 3.58 -73.25 -20.83
C MET A 1 4.84 -73.84 -20.23
N THR A 2 5.50 -74.68 -21.01
CA THR A 2 6.77 -75.35 -20.72
C THR A 2 7.85 -74.33 -20.40
N TYR A 3 8.58 -74.57 -19.31
CA TYR A 3 9.69 -73.76 -18.82
C TYR A 3 10.85 -73.85 -19.83
N ASN A 4 11.39 -72.71 -20.26
CA ASN A 4 12.61 -72.64 -21.09
C ASN A 4 13.69 -71.94 -20.26
N GLU A 5 14.78 -72.65 -19.93
CA GLU A 5 15.84 -72.24 -18.99
C GLU A 5 16.80 -71.14 -19.52
N ASN A 6 16.45 -70.46 -20.62
CA ASN A 6 17.39 -69.65 -21.41
C ASN A 6 17.21 -68.14 -21.35
N SER A 7 16.29 -67.61 -20.55
CA SER A 7 16.18 -66.17 -20.38
C SER A 7 17.14 -65.72 -19.27
N LYS A 8 18.28 -65.14 -19.66
CA LYS A 8 19.28 -64.50 -18.79
C LYS A 8 19.49 -63.07 -19.29
N PHE A 9 19.55 -62.08 -18.39
CA PHE A 9 19.88 -60.70 -18.78
C PHE A 9 21.41 -60.56 -18.83
N GLU A 10 21.91 -60.21 -20.00
CA GLU A 10 23.32 -59.91 -20.24
C GLU A 10 23.63 -58.52 -19.68
N ILE A 11 24.54 -58.46 -18.70
CA ILE A 11 24.95 -57.24 -18.00
C ILE A 11 26.08 -56.56 -18.77
N TRP A 12 26.97 -57.38 -19.35
CA TRP A 12 28.12 -56.94 -20.14
C TRP A 12 28.67 -58.09 -20.98
N ASN A 13 29.31 -57.74 -22.10
CA ASN A 13 29.93 -58.67 -23.05
C ASN A 13 31.29 -58.10 -23.48
N CYS A 14 32.34 -58.88 -23.30
CA CYS A 14 33.66 -58.57 -23.82
C CYS A 14 34.05 -59.62 -24.86
N SER A 15 34.44 -59.16 -26.06
CA SER A 15 34.77 -59.99 -27.22
C SER A 15 36.16 -60.64 -27.14
N SER A 16 37.03 -60.17 -26.25
CA SER A 16 38.39 -60.69 -26.02
C SER A 16 38.76 -60.61 -24.54
N VAL A 17 39.01 -61.74 -23.88
CA VAL A 17 39.46 -61.80 -22.48
C VAL A 17 40.98 -61.89 -22.43
N SER A 18 41.67 -60.88 -21.88
CA SER A 18 43.09 -60.99 -21.55
C SER A 18 43.31 -61.35 -20.08
N ASN A 19 44.58 -61.62 -19.73
CA ASN A 19 45.01 -61.77 -18.34
C ASN A 19 44.76 -60.50 -17.51
N GLU A 20 44.79 -59.31 -18.09
CA GLU A 20 44.55 -58.04 -17.40
C GLU A 20 43.08 -57.90 -16.96
N ILE A 21 42.12 -58.32 -17.82
CA ILE A 21 40.71 -58.45 -17.43
C ILE A 21 40.57 -59.49 -16.32
N ILE A 22 41.20 -60.65 -16.48
CA ILE A 22 41.13 -61.74 -15.49
C ILE A 22 41.69 -61.30 -14.14
N ASP A 23 42.81 -60.58 -14.10
CA ASP A 23 43.43 -60.09 -12.87
C ASP A 23 42.57 -59.01 -12.20
N CYS A 24 41.98 -58.10 -12.97
CA CYS A 24 41.02 -57.12 -12.46
C CYS A 24 39.78 -57.76 -11.84
N LEU A 25 39.31 -58.89 -12.41
CA LEU A 25 38.17 -59.66 -11.92
C LEU A 25 38.57 -60.70 -10.85
N ASN A 26 39.83 -61.12 -10.72
CA ASN A 26 40.29 -62.10 -9.73
C ASN A 26 40.60 -61.46 -8.37
N ASP A 27 40.96 -60.18 -8.34
CA ASP A 27 41.00 -59.39 -7.11
C ASP A 27 39.60 -59.15 -6.50
N MET A 28 38.54 -59.66 -7.14
CA MET A 28 37.22 -59.84 -6.56
C MET A 28 37.24 -61.03 -5.57
N ASP A 29 37.82 -60.84 -4.38
CA ASP A 29 37.69 -61.67 -3.18
C ASP A 29 37.35 -63.15 -3.46
N GLU A 30 38.37 -64.02 -3.51
CA GLU A 30 38.28 -65.46 -3.86
C GLU A 30 37.15 -66.23 -3.15
N ASN A 31 36.66 -65.71 -2.03
CA ASN A 31 35.58 -66.29 -1.23
C ASN A 31 34.16 -65.90 -1.68
N ASN A 32 33.98 -64.89 -2.53
CA ASN A 32 32.65 -64.39 -2.93
C ASN A 32 32.23 -64.74 -4.37
N ILE A 33 33.15 -64.86 -5.33
CA ILE A 33 32.77 -65.38 -6.65
C ILE A 33 32.37 -66.85 -6.53
N LYS A 34 33.17 -67.69 -5.84
CA LYS A 34 32.84 -69.11 -5.64
C LYS A 34 31.57 -69.34 -4.80
N SER A 35 31.27 -68.48 -3.81
CA SER A 35 30.06 -68.62 -3.00
C SER A 35 28.80 -68.00 -3.65
N ASN A 36 28.91 -66.93 -4.43
CA ASN A 36 27.80 -66.42 -5.26
C ASN A 36 27.52 -67.30 -6.49
N ILE A 37 28.53 -68.02 -6.99
CA ILE A 37 28.37 -69.13 -7.97
C ILE A 37 27.56 -70.29 -7.36
N LEU A 38 27.59 -70.49 -6.04
CA LEU A 38 26.82 -71.51 -5.34
C LEU A 38 25.37 -71.10 -5.00
N ASP A 39 25.02 -69.80 -5.03
CA ASP A 39 23.64 -69.32 -4.82
C ASP A 39 22.85 -69.07 -6.14
N LYS A 40 23.33 -69.63 -7.28
CA LYS A 40 22.62 -69.70 -8.57
C LYS A 40 21.99 -68.39 -9.11
N ARG A 41 22.45 -67.20 -8.70
CA ARG A 41 21.79 -65.92 -9.08
C ARG A 41 22.61 -65.00 -9.99
N ILE A 42 23.91 -65.25 -10.16
CA ILE A 42 24.76 -64.64 -11.18
C ILE A 42 25.66 -65.74 -11.74
N VAL A 43 25.60 -65.95 -13.06
CA VAL A 43 26.40 -67.00 -13.72
C VAL A 43 27.51 -66.34 -14.50
N PHE A 44 28.75 -66.45 -14.00
CA PHE A 44 29.96 -66.26 -14.80
C PHE A 44 30.18 -67.53 -15.61
N SER A 45 29.76 -67.56 -16.87
CA SER A 45 30.12 -68.68 -17.74
C SER A 45 31.55 -68.50 -18.20
N LYS A 46 32.49 -69.31 -17.68
CA LYS A 46 33.74 -69.61 -18.40
C LYS A 46 33.35 -70.30 -19.71
N ALA A 47 33.55 -69.64 -20.84
CA ALA A 47 33.53 -70.31 -22.13
C ALA A 47 34.78 -71.22 -22.22
N LYS A 48 34.60 -72.42 -22.78
CA LYS A 48 35.61 -73.48 -22.85
C LYS A 48 36.91 -73.02 -23.54
N VAL A 49 38.00 -73.63 -23.09
CA VAL A 49 39.36 -73.56 -23.63
C VAL A 49 39.33 -73.87 -25.13
N GLU A 50 39.56 -72.85 -25.97
CA GLU A 50 40.36 -72.85 -27.22
C GLU A 50 40.03 -71.60 -28.06
N SER A 51 41.02 -70.69 -28.17
CA SER A 51 41.16 -69.54 -29.10
C SER A 51 39.94 -68.61 -29.35
N ASN A 52 40.09 -67.32 -28.99
CA ASN A 52 39.10 -66.23 -29.02
C ASN A 52 38.09 -66.28 -27.86
N GLN A 53 38.55 -65.86 -26.69
CA GLN A 53 37.76 -65.82 -25.46
C GLN A 53 36.82 -64.61 -25.46
N SER A 54 35.51 -64.81 -25.37
CA SER A 54 34.56 -63.77 -24.93
C SER A 54 34.08 -64.04 -23.50
N MET A 55 33.92 -63.00 -22.68
CA MET A 55 33.36 -63.10 -21.32
C MET A 55 32.06 -62.32 -21.24
N CYS A 56 31.03 -62.97 -20.71
CA CYS A 56 29.69 -62.42 -20.56
C CYS A 56 29.26 -62.54 -19.10
N GLY A 57 28.91 -61.42 -18.46
CA GLY A 57 28.28 -61.42 -17.15
C GLY A 57 26.76 -61.52 -17.29
N ARG A 58 26.13 -62.54 -16.71
CA ARG A 58 24.67 -62.74 -16.76
C ARG A 58 24.05 -62.74 -15.37
N ILE A 59 23.07 -61.87 -15.13
CA ILE A 59 22.20 -61.93 -13.94
C ILE A 59 21.04 -62.88 -14.25
N ASP A 60 20.69 -63.73 -13.28
CA ASP A 60 19.53 -64.62 -13.37
C ASP A 60 18.25 -63.79 -13.55
N GLU A 61 17.43 -64.17 -14.53
CA GLU A 61 16.17 -63.50 -14.85
C GLU A 61 15.19 -63.49 -13.67
N ARG A 62 15.37 -64.28 -12.61
CA ARG A 62 14.60 -64.14 -11.36
C ARG A 62 14.96 -62.88 -10.58
N VAL A 63 16.20 -62.41 -10.58
CA VAL A 63 16.57 -61.13 -9.92
C VAL A 63 16.10 -59.96 -10.77
N ALA A 64 16.26 -60.06 -12.10
CA ALA A 64 15.72 -59.09 -13.05
C ALA A 64 14.17 -59.10 -13.06
N LYS A 65 13.50 -60.25 -12.98
CA LYS A 65 12.04 -60.39 -12.86
C LYS A 65 11.54 -60.08 -11.47
N ILE A 66 12.29 -60.22 -10.38
CA ILE A 66 11.83 -59.73 -9.06
C ILE A 66 11.83 -58.19 -9.10
N ALA A 67 12.86 -57.57 -9.67
CA ALA A 67 12.88 -56.12 -9.93
C ALA A 67 11.77 -55.69 -10.90
N ILE A 68 11.61 -56.36 -12.05
CA ILE A 68 10.63 -56.03 -13.11
C ILE A 68 9.18 -56.43 -12.74
N THR A 69 8.97 -57.53 -12.01
CA THR A 69 7.63 -57.98 -11.55
C THR A 69 7.19 -57.19 -10.33
N ALA A 70 8.11 -56.76 -9.45
CA ALA A 70 7.81 -55.72 -8.46
C ALA A 70 7.40 -54.41 -9.17
N GLN A 71 8.15 -53.97 -10.18
CA GLN A 71 7.87 -52.79 -11.00
C GLN A 71 6.53 -52.87 -11.79
N ASN A 72 6.11 -54.05 -12.24
CA ASN A 72 4.85 -54.25 -12.98
C ASN A 72 3.62 -54.51 -12.09
N SER A 73 3.81 -55.03 -10.88
CA SER A 73 2.72 -55.14 -9.87
C SER A 73 2.50 -53.83 -9.10
N LEU A 74 3.41 -52.86 -9.23
CA LEU A 74 3.32 -51.47 -8.75
C LEU A 74 2.33 -50.59 -9.53
N ASN A 75 1.97 -50.92 -10.78
CA ASN A 75 1.09 -50.09 -11.64
C ASN A 75 -0.41 -50.46 -11.62
N LYS A 76 -0.85 -51.43 -10.80
CA LYS A 76 -2.20 -52.01 -10.92
C LYS A 76 -3.19 -51.81 -9.77
N ASN A 77 -2.84 -51.15 -8.66
CA ASN A 77 -3.77 -50.98 -7.55
C ASN A 77 -3.70 -49.58 -6.92
N GLU A 78 -4.30 -48.60 -7.59
CA GLU A 78 -4.81 -47.39 -6.94
C GLU A 78 -6.27 -47.62 -6.56
N ALA A 79 -6.54 -48.01 -5.30
CA ALA A 79 -7.77 -47.65 -4.58
C ALA A 79 -7.74 -48.11 -3.11
N LYS A 80 -7.76 -47.12 -2.21
CA LYS A 80 -8.37 -47.09 -0.86
C LYS A 80 -7.77 -47.99 0.25
N ASP A 81 -6.87 -47.45 1.08
CA ASP A 81 -7.08 -47.22 2.53
C ASP A 81 -5.80 -46.69 3.23
N THR A 82 -5.88 -45.47 3.80
CA THR A 82 -4.75 -44.62 4.19
C THR A 82 -3.89 -45.08 5.37
N SER A 83 -4.29 -46.10 6.15
CA SER A 83 -3.48 -46.60 7.29
C SER A 83 -2.65 -47.86 6.97
N LYS A 84 -3.03 -48.65 5.96
CA LYS A 84 -2.24 -49.79 5.46
C LYS A 84 -1.14 -49.36 4.49
N ASP A 85 -1.24 -48.16 3.93
CA ASP A 85 -0.31 -47.65 2.92
C ASP A 85 1.05 -47.26 3.51
N ALA A 86 1.11 -46.71 4.73
CA ALA A 86 2.38 -46.37 5.37
C ALA A 86 3.23 -47.61 5.72
N PHE A 87 2.59 -48.67 6.24
CA PHE A 87 3.29 -49.92 6.60
C PHE A 87 3.72 -50.70 5.34
N LYS A 88 2.90 -50.69 4.29
CA LYS A 88 3.27 -51.25 2.98
C LYS A 88 4.38 -50.45 2.31
N ASN A 89 4.37 -49.12 2.37
CA ASN A 89 5.42 -48.28 1.79
C ASN A 89 6.76 -48.46 2.51
N ASN A 90 6.77 -48.55 3.83
CA ASN A 90 8.00 -48.84 4.59
C ASN A 90 8.54 -50.25 4.31
N GLY A 91 7.68 -51.28 4.29
CA GLY A 91 8.09 -52.65 3.93
C GLY A 91 8.59 -52.77 2.48
N ARG A 92 8.01 -52.00 1.55
CA ARG A 92 8.42 -51.92 0.14
C ARG A 92 9.78 -51.23 -0.02
N GLN A 93 10.03 -50.15 0.72
CA GLN A 93 11.32 -49.45 0.70
C GLN A 93 12.45 -50.30 1.28
N ILE A 94 12.18 -51.07 2.34
CA ILE A 94 13.16 -51.98 2.94
C ILE A 94 13.55 -53.09 1.94
N LEU A 95 12.57 -53.76 1.33
CA LEU A 95 12.83 -54.81 0.34
C LEU A 95 13.59 -54.29 -0.90
N GLN A 96 13.25 -53.09 -1.38
CA GLN A 96 13.97 -52.48 -2.50
C GLN A 96 15.40 -52.09 -2.12
N SER A 97 15.62 -51.60 -0.89
CA SER A 97 16.95 -51.28 -0.36
C SER A 97 17.86 -52.52 -0.29
N ASP A 98 17.32 -53.67 0.14
CA ASP A 98 18.09 -54.91 0.20
C ASP A 98 18.48 -55.42 -1.20
N VAL A 99 17.57 -55.32 -2.17
CA VAL A 99 17.83 -55.67 -3.57
C VAL A 99 18.87 -54.75 -4.20
N ASP A 100 18.75 -53.43 -3.96
CA ASP A 100 19.69 -52.43 -4.44
C ASP A 100 21.09 -52.65 -3.84
N GLU A 101 21.18 -52.97 -2.55
CA GLU A 101 22.45 -53.30 -1.88
C GLU A 101 23.08 -54.58 -2.44
N MET A 102 22.28 -55.63 -2.67
CA MET A 102 22.74 -56.88 -3.28
C MET A 102 23.26 -56.66 -4.71
N PHE A 103 22.53 -55.90 -5.53
CA PHE A 103 22.97 -55.57 -6.88
C PHE A 103 24.30 -54.83 -6.83
N LEU A 104 24.38 -53.75 -6.04
CA LEU A 104 25.60 -52.94 -5.91
C LEU A 104 26.80 -53.77 -5.44
N LYS A 105 26.63 -54.71 -4.50
CA LYS A 105 27.71 -55.62 -4.09
C LYS A 105 28.18 -56.50 -5.25
N SER A 106 27.25 -56.99 -6.06
CA SER A 106 27.56 -57.89 -7.18
C SER A 106 28.27 -57.22 -8.35
N VAL A 107 27.95 -55.96 -8.64
CA VAL A 107 28.57 -55.18 -9.72
C VAL A 107 29.72 -54.28 -9.25
N ALA A 108 30.01 -54.26 -7.95
CA ALA A 108 31.02 -53.41 -7.34
C ALA A 108 32.39 -53.44 -8.05
N PRO A 109 32.89 -54.59 -8.51
CA PRO A 109 34.21 -54.58 -9.12
C PRO A 109 34.18 -54.08 -10.57
N LEU A 110 33.08 -54.24 -11.32
CA LEU A 110 32.93 -53.60 -12.63
C LEU A 110 32.87 -52.07 -12.51
N ILE A 111 32.21 -51.57 -11.46
CA ILE A 111 32.17 -50.13 -11.16
C ILE A 111 33.56 -49.60 -10.73
N SER A 112 34.36 -50.46 -10.10
CA SER A 112 35.74 -50.14 -9.69
C SER A 112 36.73 -50.15 -10.85
N ILE A 113 36.32 -50.51 -12.06
CA ILE A 113 37.17 -50.44 -13.25
C ILE A 113 37.06 -49.04 -13.88
N GLY A 114 38.22 -48.44 -14.11
CA GLY A 114 38.42 -47.20 -14.84
C GLY A 114 39.11 -47.42 -16.17
N VAL A 115 38.94 -46.44 -17.05
CA VAL A 115 39.59 -46.38 -18.36
C VAL A 115 40.35 -45.05 -18.49
N SER A 116 41.40 -45.04 -19.29
CA SER A 116 42.33 -43.91 -19.46
C SER A 116 42.79 -43.70 -20.91
N ASN A 117 42.61 -44.71 -21.77
CA ASN A 117 43.11 -44.69 -23.14
C ASN A 117 42.28 -43.72 -24.00
N GLU A 118 42.76 -42.48 -24.16
CA GLU A 118 42.12 -41.44 -24.98
C GLU A 118 42.06 -41.78 -26.48
N ALA A 119 42.80 -42.79 -26.96
CA ALA A 119 42.70 -43.25 -28.35
C ALA A 119 41.54 -44.25 -28.58
N LYS A 120 41.08 -44.94 -27.52
CA LYS A 120 39.93 -45.87 -27.56
C LYS A 120 38.66 -45.23 -27.01
N PHE A 121 38.79 -44.50 -25.90
CA PHE A 121 37.68 -43.90 -25.18
C PHE A 121 37.69 -42.39 -25.32
N ASP A 122 36.52 -41.80 -25.58
CA ASP A 122 36.39 -40.35 -25.50
C ASP A 122 36.55 -39.85 -24.05
N ARG A 123 36.91 -38.57 -23.93
CA ARG A 123 37.16 -37.94 -22.63
C ARG A 123 35.91 -37.88 -21.74
N GLU A 124 34.71 -37.80 -22.33
CA GLU A 124 33.47 -37.76 -21.57
C GLU A 124 33.22 -39.10 -20.88
N PHE A 125 33.45 -40.21 -21.59
CA PHE A 125 33.31 -41.56 -21.09
C PHE A 125 34.33 -41.87 -19.98
N ILE A 126 35.62 -41.51 -20.18
CA ILE A 126 36.66 -41.63 -19.13
C ILE A 126 36.23 -40.88 -17.86
N ARG A 127 35.72 -39.66 -18.02
CA ARG A 127 35.27 -38.83 -16.89
C ARG A 127 34.02 -39.42 -16.23
N LEU A 128 33.06 -39.95 -17.00
CA LEU A 128 31.87 -40.63 -16.48
C LEU A 128 32.27 -41.84 -15.63
N ARG A 129 33.23 -42.66 -16.07
CA ARG A 129 33.67 -43.83 -15.29
C ARG A 129 34.21 -43.45 -13.92
N ARG A 130 35.10 -42.45 -13.88
CA ARG A 130 35.64 -41.90 -12.61
C ARG A 130 34.53 -41.33 -11.74
N PHE A 131 33.57 -40.65 -12.37
CA PHE A 131 32.42 -40.07 -11.70
C PHE A 131 31.53 -41.13 -11.05
N VAL A 132 31.14 -42.19 -11.79
CA VAL A 132 30.30 -43.30 -11.28
C VAL A 132 30.97 -43.99 -10.09
N PHE A 133 32.26 -44.32 -10.21
CA PHE A 133 33.01 -44.90 -9.10
C PHE A 133 33.04 -43.99 -7.86
N GLY A 134 33.38 -42.71 -8.06
CA GLY A 134 33.38 -41.72 -6.98
C GLY A 134 32.01 -41.55 -6.31
N MET A 135 30.94 -41.53 -7.10
CA MET A 135 29.56 -41.47 -6.61
C MET A 135 29.20 -42.71 -5.79
N CYS A 136 29.51 -43.92 -6.28
CA CYS A 136 29.25 -45.16 -5.53
C CYS A 136 30.06 -45.21 -4.22
N LYS A 137 31.32 -44.74 -4.25
CA LYS A 137 32.18 -44.64 -3.05
C LYS A 137 31.59 -43.71 -2.00
N LYS A 138 31.04 -42.56 -2.41
CA LYS A 138 30.39 -41.60 -1.52
C LYS A 138 29.02 -42.08 -1.01
N ASN A 139 28.17 -42.61 -1.89
CA ASN A 139 26.77 -42.92 -1.55
C ASN A 139 26.62 -44.29 -0.86
N PHE A 140 27.55 -45.22 -1.12
CA PHE A 140 27.51 -46.58 -0.60
C PHE A 140 28.85 -46.96 0.06
N PRO A 141 29.30 -46.22 1.09
CA PRO A 141 30.62 -46.41 1.70
C PRO A 141 30.80 -47.79 2.33
N LYS A 142 29.71 -48.45 2.74
CA LYS A 142 29.73 -49.84 3.23
C LYS A 142 30.19 -50.85 2.18
N ILE A 143 29.94 -50.58 0.89
CA ILE A 143 30.30 -51.47 -0.23
C ILE A 143 31.62 -51.04 -0.87
N TYR A 144 31.82 -49.72 -1.04
CA TYR A 144 32.89 -49.15 -1.85
C TYR A 144 33.94 -48.37 -1.06
N GLY A 145 33.77 -48.15 0.24
CA GLY A 145 34.61 -47.24 1.03
C GLY A 145 36.11 -47.59 0.99
N GLN A 146 36.43 -48.89 1.01
CA GLN A 146 37.79 -49.41 0.94
C GLN A 146 38.24 -49.80 -0.48
N LYS A 147 37.37 -49.65 -1.49
CA LYS A 147 37.71 -50.01 -2.87
C LYS A 147 38.51 -48.89 -3.52
N GLU A 148 39.43 -49.29 -4.39
CA GLU A 148 40.21 -48.41 -5.25
C GLU A 148 39.84 -48.66 -6.71
N MET A 149 40.00 -47.62 -7.53
CA MET A 149 39.74 -47.72 -8.95
C MET A 149 40.92 -48.38 -9.63
N LYS A 150 40.67 -49.44 -10.42
CA LYS A 150 41.68 -50.15 -11.20
C LYS A 150 41.55 -49.79 -12.66
N GLU A 151 42.66 -49.52 -13.31
CA GLU A 151 42.67 -49.17 -14.73
C GLU A 151 42.66 -50.44 -15.59
N CYS A 152 41.73 -50.54 -16.53
CA CYS A 152 41.67 -51.63 -17.51
C CYS A 152 40.95 -51.14 -18.78
N ASN A 153 41.69 -50.98 -19.87
CA ASN A 153 41.19 -50.39 -21.13
C ASN A 153 40.60 -51.40 -22.12
N GLU A 154 40.57 -52.67 -21.76
CA GLU A 154 40.18 -53.75 -22.68
C GLU A 154 38.67 -53.93 -22.86
N PHE A 155 37.88 -53.49 -21.89
CA PHE A 155 36.43 -53.56 -21.97
C PHE A 155 35.89 -52.68 -23.11
N GLU A 156 34.74 -53.05 -23.67
CA GLU A 156 34.04 -52.27 -24.70
C GLU A 156 33.00 -51.34 -24.07
N TYR A 157 32.67 -50.21 -24.71
CA TYR A 157 31.68 -49.23 -24.20
C TYR A 157 30.38 -49.87 -23.71
N GLY A 158 29.84 -50.82 -24.48
CA GLY A 158 28.58 -51.51 -24.14
C GLY A 158 28.62 -52.34 -22.85
N SER A 159 29.80 -52.62 -22.32
CA SER A 159 30.00 -53.41 -21.10
C SER A 159 29.45 -52.72 -19.84
N TRP A 160 29.29 -51.39 -19.86
CA TRP A 160 28.85 -50.66 -18.68
C TRP A 160 27.42 -50.11 -18.79
N ASN A 161 26.82 -50.10 -19.98
CA ASN A 161 25.51 -49.46 -20.22
C ASN A 161 24.43 -49.92 -19.22
N CYS A 162 24.25 -51.24 -19.07
CA CYS A 162 23.25 -51.77 -18.14
C CYS A 162 23.61 -51.50 -16.68
N VAL A 163 24.89 -51.59 -16.31
CA VAL A 163 25.33 -51.33 -14.94
C VAL A 163 25.15 -49.88 -14.57
N ASP A 164 25.52 -48.96 -15.46
CA ASP A 164 25.36 -47.53 -15.26
C ASP A 164 23.88 -47.17 -15.17
N GLU A 165 23.01 -47.71 -16.04
CA GLU A 165 21.57 -47.52 -15.92
C GLU A 165 21.03 -47.90 -14.54
N PHE A 166 21.35 -49.10 -14.04
CA PHE A 166 20.91 -49.54 -12.71
C PHE A 166 21.52 -48.70 -11.59
N VAL A 167 22.80 -48.36 -11.66
CA VAL A 167 23.47 -47.54 -10.63
C VAL A 167 22.82 -46.16 -10.54
N PHE A 168 22.60 -45.49 -11.66
CA PHE A 168 21.96 -44.18 -11.67
C PHE A 168 20.52 -44.25 -11.16
N GLU A 169 19.76 -45.28 -11.49
CA GLU A 169 18.42 -45.49 -10.91
C GLU A 169 18.46 -45.65 -9.38
N ILE A 170 19.39 -46.45 -8.84
CA ILE A 170 19.54 -46.64 -7.39
C ILE A 170 19.93 -45.33 -6.73
N VAL A 171 20.88 -44.60 -7.31
CA VAL A 171 21.30 -43.29 -6.77
C VAL A 171 20.12 -42.32 -6.80
N MET A 172 19.33 -42.25 -7.88
CA MET A 172 18.16 -41.37 -7.93
C MET A 172 17.11 -41.74 -6.87
N ARG A 173 16.82 -43.04 -6.65
CA ARG A 173 15.95 -43.50 -5.56
C ARG A 173 16.47 -43.06 -4.20
N VAL A 174 17.75 -43.27 -3.93
CA VAL A 174 18.39 -42.91 -2.67
C VAL A 174 18.30 -41.39 -2.43
N MET A 175 18.54 -40.58 -3.47
CA MET A 175 18.40 -39.13 -3.36
C MET A 175 16.95 -38.70 -3.10
N GLU A 176 15.99 -39.28 -3.83
CA GLU A 176 14.57 -39.00 -3.65
C GLU A 176 14.09 -39.26 -2.21
N THR A 177 14.59 -40.32 -1.55
CA THR A 177 14.25 -40.59 -0.13
C THR A 177 14.72 -39.52 0.86
N LYS A 178 15.62 -38.63 0.46
CA LYS A 178 16.07 -37.50 1.31
C LYS A 178 15.14 -36.30 1.25
N GLU A 179 14.22 -36.26 0.27
CA GLU A 179 13.19 -35.24 0.03
C GLU A 179 13.69 -33.80 -0.23
N THR A 180 14.89 -33.46 0.23
CA THR A 180 15.45 -32.10 0.18
C THR A 180 16.93 -32.09 -0.18
N TRP A 181 17.35 -31.00 -0.83
CA TRP A 181 18.74 -30.72 -1.20
C TRP A 181 19.66 -30.67 0.02
N ASN A 182 19.27 -30.00 1.10
CA ASN A 182 20.10 -29.92 2.31
C ASN A 182 20.38 -31.31 2.90
N ALA A 183 19.36 -32.18 2.96
CA ALA A 183 19.56 -33.54 3.45
C ALA A 183 20.51 -34.36 2.57
N VAL A 184 20.44 -34.18 1.24
CA VAL A 184 21.40 -34.79 0.29
C VAL A 184 22.80 -34.25 0.50
N LYS A 185 22.95 -32.93 0.54
CA LYS A 185 24.22 -32.24 0.75
C LYS A 185 24.90 -32.72 2.03
N ASP A 186 24.16 -32.77 3.12
CA ASP A 186 24.69 -33.16 4.43
C ASP A 186 24.99 -34.66 4.51
N THR A 187 24.17 -35.51 3.88
CA THR A 187 24.37 -36.98 3.91
C THR A 187 25.57 -37.40 3.06
N PHE A 188 25.75 -36.79 1.89
CA PHE A 188 26.68 -37.29 0.87
C PHE A 188 27.91 -36.40 0.65
N ASP A 189 27.98 -35.25 1.32
CA ASP A 189 29.06 -34.26 1.17
C ASP A 189 29.35 -33.97 -0.32
N ILE A 190 28.30 -33.49 -1.00
CA ILE A 190 28.34 -33.14 -2.43
C ILE A 190 28.02 -31.65 -2.63
N SER A 191 28.76 -31.02 -3.54
CA SER A 191 28.45 -29.65 -3.98
C SER A 191 27.29 -29.64 -4.98
N ILE A 192 26.59 -28.51 -5.08
CA ILE A 192 25.48 -28.35 -6.03
C ILE A 192 25.93 -28.56 -7.48
N LYS A 193 27.15 -28.13 -7.83
CA LYS A 193 27.75 -28.38 -9.14
C LYS A 193 27.92 -29.87 -9.44
N MET A 194 28.43 -30.65 -8.48
CA MET A 194 28.54 -32.10 -8.63
C MET A 194 27.16 -32.76 -8.73
N TYR A 195 26.17 -32.20 -8.05
CA TYR A 195 24.79 -32.66 -8.15
C TYR A 195 24.16 -32.34 -9.51
N SER A 196 24.38 -31.15 -10.07
CA SER A 196 23.93 -30.83 -11.43
C SER A 196 24.59 -31.72 -12.48
N ASP A 197 25.89 -32.02 -12.32
CA ASP A 197 26.60 -33.01 -13.15
C ASP A 197 25.94 -34.41 -13.01
N LEU A 198 25.58 -34.82 -11.78
CA LEU A 198 24.87 -36.08 -11.52
C LEU A 198 23.54 -36.14 -12.27
N LEU A 199 22.70 -35.11 -12.12
CA LEU A 199 21.39 -35.04 -12.77
C LEU A 199 21.53 -35.07 -14.30
N THR A 200 22.52 -34.36 -14.85
CA THR A 200 22.80 -34.31 -16.29
C THR A 200 23.24 -35.67 -16.84
N ASN A 201 24.09 -36.40 -16.12
CA ASN A 201 24.48 -37.75 -16.53
C ASN A 201 23.33 -38.75 -16.36
N ALA A 202 22.57 -38.64 -15.27
CA ALA A 202 21.39 -39.47 -15.02
C ALA A 202 20.37 -39.31 -16.17
N SER A 203 20.03 -38.08 -16.55
CA SER A 203 19.04 -37.82 -17.61
C SER A 203 19.45 -38.40 -18.97
N LYS A 204 20.75 -38.45 -19.27
CA LYS A 204 21.27 -39.08 -20.51
C LYS A 204 21.23 -40.60 -20.47
N ILE A 205 21.53 -41.20 -19.32
CA ILE A 205 21.69 -42.66 -19.17
C ILE A 205 20.34 -43.33 -18.95
N ILE A 206 19.55 -42.90 -17.97
CA ILE A 206 18.26 -43.53 -17.64
C ILE A 206 17.07 -42.91 -18.38
N LYS A 207 17.31 -41.87 -19.20
CA LYS A 207 16.39 -41.27 -20.18
C LYS A 207 14.96 -41.12 -19.67
N THR A 208 14.04 -41.90 -20.21
CA THR A 208 12.59 -41.80 -19.92
C THR A 208 12.26 -42.09 -18.45
N LYS A 209 13.09 -42.88 -17.75
CA LYS A 209 12.89 -43.20 -16.33
C LYS A 209 13.25 -42.01 -15.43
N PHE A 210 14.16 -41.15 -15.87
CA PHE A 210 14.65 -40.01 -15.07
C PHE A 210 13.52 -39.09 -14.62
N ASN A 211 12.58 -38.82 -15.53
CA ASN A 211 11.46 -37.91 -15.29
C ASN A 211 10.49 -38.37 -14.18
N ASN A 212 10.55 -39.65 -13.79
CA ASN A 212 9.70 -40.20 -12.73
C ASN A 212 10.26 -39.93 -11.33
N PHE A 213 11.53 -39.54 -11.20
CA PHE A 213 12.17 -39.29 -9.90
C PHE A 213 11.98 -37.83 -9.47
N LYS A 214 11.62 -37.63 -8.20
CA LYS A 214 11.62 -36.32 -7.55
C LYS A 214 13.00 -36.05 -6.99
N VAL A 215 13.86 -35.48 -7.82
CA VAL A 215 15.27 -35.17 -7.50
C VAL A 215 15.70 -33.78 -7.96
N ILE A 216 14.81 -32.99 -8.55
CA ILE A 216 15.15 -31.63 -8.99
C ILE A 216 14.83 -30.66 -7.84
N PRO A 217 15.82 -29.93 -7.27
CA PRO A 217 15.57 -29.03 -6.16
C PRO A 217 14.91 -27.74 -6.67
N ASN A 218 13.79 -27.38 -6.05
CA ASN A 218 13.23 -26.04 -6.21
C ASN A 218 13.97 -25.01 -5.33
N GLN A 219 13.60 -23.73 -5.40
CA GLN A 219 14.24 -22.67 -4.60
C GLN A 219 14.00 -22.76 -3.08
N ARG A 220 13.18 -23.72 -2.61
CA ARG A 220 13.07 -24.08 -1.19
C ARG A 220 13.95 -25.27 -0.82
N GLY A 221 14.72 -25.79 -1.77
CA GLY A 221 15.50 -27.01 -1.65
C GLY A 221 14.65 -28.28 -1.60
N LYS A 222 13.34 -28.25 -1.89
CA LYS A 222 12.51 -29.46 -1.95
C LYS A 222 12.65 -30.12 -3.31
N PHE A 223 12.72 -31.44 -3.33
CA PHE A 223 12.80 -32.16 -4.59
C PHE A 223 11.45 -32.30 -5.28
N LYS A 224 11.51 -32.18 -6.60
CA LYS A 224 10.41 -32.17 -7.54
C LYS A 224 10.75 -33.00 -8.76
N ALA A 225 9.73 -33.43 -9.49
CA ALA A 225 9.95 -34.05 -10.79
C ALA A 225 10.32 -32.97 -11.83
N VAL A 226 11.01 -33.35 -12.91
CA VAL A 226 11.38 -32.44 -14.01
C VAL A 226 10.15 -31.68 -14.55
N GLY A 227 9.01 -32.38 -14.66
CA GLY A 227 7.75 -31.79 -15.11
C GLY A 227 7.11 -30.76 -14.17
N GLU A 228 7.60 -30.59 -12.95
CA GLU A 228 7.03 -29.70 -11.92
C GLU A 228 7.86 -28.42 -11.71
N VAL A 229 9.08 -28.34 -12.27
CA VAL A 229 10.03 -27.25 -12.03
C VAL A 229 10.36 -26.50 -13.32
N TYR A 230 10.48 -25.18 -13.25
CA TYR A 230 10.89 -24.33 -14.37
C TYR A 230 12.23 -23.67 -14.08
N GLU A 231 13.04 -23.47 -15.12
CA GLU A 231 14.23 -22.63 -14.99
C GLU A 231 13.85 -21.19 -14.67
N ASP A 232 14.64 -20.57 -13.80
CA ASP A 232 14.46 -19.18 -13.38
C ASP A 232 15.18 -18.24 -14.36
N LEU A 233 14.41 -17.53 -15.20
CA LEU A 233 14.91 -16.47 -16.09
C LEU A 233 14.88 -15.10 -15.39
N GLY A 234 15.51 -15.01 -14.23
CA GLY A 234 15.74 -13.75 -13.51
C GLY A 234 14.52 -13.22 -12.75
N VAL A 235 13.66 -14.09 -12.24
CA VAL A 235 12.49 -13.76 -11.44
C VAL A 235 12.93 -13.12 -10.10
N PRO A 236 12.48 -11.89 -9.79
CA PRO A 236 12.82 -11.22 -8.55
C PRO A 236 12.30 -11.95 -7.31
N GLU A 237 13.02 -11.83 -6.20
CA GLU A 237 12.62 -12.47 -4.95
C GLU A 237 11.31 -11.91 -4.38
N GLU A 238 10.98 -10.67 -4.71
CA GLU A 238 9.76 -9.99 -4.30
C GLU A 238 8.50 -10.71 -4.80
N PHE A 239 8.57 -11.41 -5.94
CA PHE A 239 7.48 -12.23 -6.47
C PHE A 239 7.27 -13.52 -5.65
N GLY A 240 8.24 -13.93 -4.84
CA GLY A 240 8.13 -15.03 -3.88
C GLY A 240 7.67 -14.60 -2.48
N SER A 241 7.11 -13.39 -2.33
CA SER A 241 6.62 -12.90 -1.04
C SER A 241 5.34 -13.63 -0.59
N ILE A 242 5.13 -13.69 0.74
CA ILE A 242 4.00 -14.41 1.35
C ILE A 242 2.63 -13.95 0.80
N ASP A 243 2.52 -12.67 0.45
CA ASP A 243 1.29 -12.09 -0.09
C ASP A 243 0.91 -12.74 -1.42
N PHE A 244 1.86 -12.90 -2.34
CA PHE A 244 1.62 -13.57 -3.62
C PHE A 244 1.41 -15.08 -3.48
N VAL A 245 2.16 -15.71 -2.57
CA VAL A 245 2.01 -17.15 -2.26
C VAL A 245 0.58 -17.45 -1.79
N ASN A 246 0.02 -16.61 -0.90
CA ASN A 246 -1.34 -16.76 -0.39
C ASN A 246 -2.43 -16.69 -1.48
N PHE A 247 -2.10 -16.12 -2.65
CA PHE A 247 -2.99 -16.00 -3.80
C PHE A 247 -2.58 -16.90 -4.98
N GLY A 248 -1.77 -17.93 -4.73
CA GLY A 248 -1.45 -18.97 -5.71
C GLY A 248 -0.27 -18.65 -6.63
N VAL A 249 0.49 -17.60 -6.35
CA VAL A 249 1.74 -17.27 -7.05
C VAL A 249 2.92 -17.55 -6.13
N ASP A 250 3.35 -18.82 -6.11
CA ASP A 250 4.50 -19.28 -5.31
C ASP A 250 5.69 -19.60 -6.21
N THR A 251 6.49 -18.57 -6.52
CA THR A 251 7.66 -18.72 -7.40
C THR A 251 8.67 -19.72 -6.84
N LYS A 252 8.89 -19.71 -5.52
CA LYS A 252 9.91 -20.55 -4.87
C LYS A 252 9.55 -22.03 -4.88
N GLU A 253 8.26 -22.37 -5.00
CA GLU A 253 7.79 -23.75 -5.06
C GLU A 253 8.02 -24.39 -6.43
N VAL A 254 8.00 -23.59 -7.51
CA VAL A 254 7.99 -24.08 -8.90
C VAL A 254 9.24 -23.72 -9.70
N LEU A 255 10.06 -22.78 -9.24
CA LEU A 255 11.33 -22.43 -9.89
C LEU A 255 12.46 -23.33 -9.39
N LEU A 256 13.40 -23.63 -10.29
CA LEU A 256 14.63 -24.36 -10.02
C LEU A 256 15.49 -23.57 -9.02
N ASP A 257 16.16 -24.29 -8.13
CA ASP A 257 17.19 -23.70 -7.27
C ASP A 257 18.21 -22.92 -8.10
N LYS A 258 18.51 -21.68 -7.70
CA LYS A 258 19.35 -20.74 -8.47
C LYS A 258 20.78 -21.25 -8.68
N GLU A 259 21.26 -22.14 -7.82
CA GLU A 259 22.61 -22.71 -7.94
C GLU A 259 22.64 -24.01 -8.77
N CYS A 260 21.49 -24.59 -9.08
CA CYS A 260 21.39 -25.81 -9.88
C CYS A 260 21.36 -25.47 -11.37
N THR A 261 22.33 -25.98 -12.13
CA THR A 261 22.46 -25.69 -13.58
C THR A 261 21.87 -26.78 -14.47
N PHE A 262 20.92 -27.57 -13.96
CA PHE A 262 20.29 -28.66 -14.72
C PHE A 262 19.22 -28.10 -15.66
N ASP A 263 19.30 -28.48 -16.95
CA ASP A 263 18.32 -28.08 -17.97
C ASP A 263 17.01 -28.87 -17.81
N VAL A 264 15.93 -28.18 -17.43
CA VAL A 264 14.59 -28.79 -17.29
C VAL A 264 13.72 -28.61 -18.54
N GLY A 265 14.23 -27.97 -19.59
CA GLY A 265 13.59 -27.82 -20.91
C GLY A 265 12.42 -26.83 -20.95
N LYS A 266 12.17 -26.10 -19.85
CA LYS A 266 11.11 -25.10 -19.76
C LYS A 266 11.51 -23.99 -18.77
N THR A 267 11.16 -22.78 -19.12
CA THR A 267 11.58 -21.57 -18.40
C THR A 267 10.37 -20.79 -17.91
N GLN A 268 10.52 -20.04 -16.82
CA GLN A 268 9.61 -18.94 -16.48
C GLN A 268 10.40 -17.65 -16.25
N SER A 269 9.90 -16.58 -16.84
CA SER A 269 10.48 -15.25 -16.82
C SER A 269 9.72 -14.31 -15.88
N VAL A 270 10.30 -13.14 -15.63
CA VAL A 270 9.63 -12.04 -14.91
C VAL A 270 8.27 -11.69 -15.54
N ASN A 271 8.17 -11.73 -16.88
CA ASN A 271 6.93 -11.40 -17.59
C ASN A 271 5.83 -12.44 -17.39
N ASP A 272 6.17 -13.73 -17.26
CA ASP A 272 5.16 -14.77 -17.01
C ASP A 272 4.47 -14.56 -15.66
N TYR A 273 5.24 -14.13 -14.66
CA TYR A 273 4.71 -13.83 -13.33
C TYR A 273 4.03 -12.46 -13.27
N SER A 274 4.49 -11.46 -14.02
CA SER A 274 3.79 -10.17 -14.08
C SER A 274 2.37 -10.33 -14.64
N VAL A 275 2.19 -11.18 -15.66
CA VAL A 275 0.87 -11.53 -16.22
C VAL A 275 0.00 -12.25 -15.19
N LYS A 276 0.56 -13.21 -14.44
CA LYS A 276 -0.19 -13.90 -13.36
C LYS A 276 -0.63 -12.93 -12.27
N ILE A 277 0.24 -12.01 -11.83
CA ILE A 277 -0.08 -11.01 -10.82
C ILE A 277 -1.11 -10.00 -11.34
N ASP A 278 -0.98 -9.54 -12.59
CA ASP A 278 -1.96 -8.65 -13.22
C ASP A 278 -3.35 -9.31 -13.31
N ALA A 279 -3.40 -10.62 -13.59
CA ALA A 279 -4.63 -11.39 -13.58
C ALA A 279 -5.26 -11.48 -12.17
N LEU A 280 -4.47 -11.45 -11.09
CA LEU A 280 -5.01 -11.35 -9.72
C LEU A 280 -5.63 -9.97 -9.45
N ILE A 281 -5.05 -8.90 -10.01
CA ILE A 281 -5.54 -7.51 -9.85
C ILE A 281 -6.86 -7.31 -10.60
N ASN A 282 -6.98 -7.88 -11.80
CA ASN A 282 -8.13 -7.70 -12.69
C ASN A 282 -9.17 -8.83 -12.61
N GLY A 283 -8.83 -9.94 -11.96
CA GLY A 283 -9.67 -11.12 -11.85
C GLY A 283 -10.89 -10.91 -10.95
N ARG A 284 -12.00 -11.58 -11.27
CA ARG A 284 -13.23 -11.56 -10.44
C ARG A 284 -13.22 -12.58 -9.29
N SER A 285 -12.16 -13.39 -9.19
CA SER A 285 -12.06 -14.50 -8.24
C SER A 285 -11.64 -14.06 -6.82
N MET A 286 -11.14 -12.83 -6.66
CA MET A 286 -10.66 -12.32 -5.38
C MET A 286 -11.58 -11.21 -4.83
N SER A 287 -11.69 -11.14 -3.50
CA SER A 287 -12.34 -10.00 -2.84
C SER A 287 -11.52 -8.72 -3.02
N ASP A 288 -12.18 -7.56 -3.04
CA ASP A 288 -11.52 -6.25 -3.17
C ASP A 288 -10.42 -6.05 -2.14
N LYS A 289 -10.65 -6.48 -0.89
CA LYS A 289 -9.65 -6.43 0.19
C LYS A 289 -8.36 -7.15 -0.20
N ASN A 290 -8.47 -8.33 -0.81
CA ASN A 290 -7.31 -9.12 -1.21
C ASN A 290 -6.63 -8.52 -2.45
N VAL A 291 -7.39 -8.00 -3.41
CA VAL A 291 -6.86 -7.24 -4.54
C VAL A 291 -6.01 -6.08 -4.03
N PHE A 292 -6.48 -5.35 -3.01
CA PHE A 292 -5.71 -4.25 -2.44
C PHE A 292 -4.43 -4.69 -1.75
N VAL A 293 -4.35 -5.90 -1.16
CA VAL A 293 -3.08 -6.44 -0.63
C VAL A 293 -2.06 -6.62 -1.76
N VAL A 294 -2.47 -7.25 -2.86
CA VAL A 294 -1.63 -7.47 -4.05
C VAL A 294 -1.19 -6.14 -4.65
N VAL A 295 -2.13 -5.22 -4.89
CA VAL A 295 -1.86 -3.90 -5.46
C VAL A 295 -0.89 -3.10 -4.60
N ASN A 296 -1.08 -3.10 -3.28
CA ASN A 296 -0.17 -2.46 -2.34
C ASN A 296 1.27 -2.97 -2.46
N LYS A 297 1.45 -4.27 -2.73
CA LYS A 297 2.78 -4.84 -2.92
C LYS A 297 3.38 -4.43 -4.26
N VAL A 298 2.57 -4.42 -5.32
CA VAL A 298 3.01 -4.03 -6.67
C VAL A 298 3.40 -2.56 -6.74
N VAL A 299 2.67 -1.62 -6.14
CA VAL A 299 3.04 -0.17 -6.19
C VAL A 299 4.32 0.16 -5.40
N LEU A 300 4.77 -0.74 -4.53
CA LEU A 300 6.08 -0.63 -3.86
C LEU A 300 7.20 -1.23 -4.71
N MET A 301 6.85 -1.96 -5.77
CA MET A 301 7.75 -2.31 -6.85
C MET A 301 7.65 -1.24 -7.92
N ARG A 302 8.73 -1.04 -8.68
CA ARG A 302 8.72 -0.10 -9.81
C ARG A 302 9.49 -0.69 -10.99
N PRO A 303 9.08 -0.48 -12.24
CA PRO A 303 9.87 -0.87 -13.40
C PRO A 303 11.35 -0.41 -13.34
N LYS A 304 12.26 -1.14 -13.96
CA LYS A 304 13.67 -0.71 -13.97
C LYS A 304 13.89 0.46 -14.93
N ASN A 305 13.17 0.46 -16.06
CA ASN A 305 13.32 1.44 -17.13
C ASN A 305 12.42 2.66 -16.93
N ASP A 306 12.97 3.73 -16.34
CA ASP A 306 12.25 4.96 -15.96
C ASP A 306 11.64 5.75 -17.14
N GLU A 307 12.03 5.49 -18.40
CA GLU A 307 11.53 6.19 -19.60
C GLU A 307 10.15 5.69 -20.07
N LEU A 308 9.82 4.42 -19.82
CA LEU A 308 8.52 3.84 -20.19
C LEU A 308 7.41 4.19 -19.20
N TYR A 309 7.73 4.94 -18.16
CA TYR A 309 6.79 5.29 -17.10
C TYR A 309 5.98 6.52 -17.41
N THR A 310 4.68 6.41 -17.20
CA THR A 310 3.83 7.58 -17.08
C THR A 310 4.14 8.34 -15.79
N ASN A 311 4.03 9.67 -15.83
CA ASN A 311 4.10 10.52 -14.63
C ASN A 311 3.12 10.03 -13.53
N LYS A 312 1.99 9.44 -13.94
CA LYS A 312 0.99 8.83 -13.05
C LYS A 312 1.58 7.76 -12.13
N ILE A 313 2.35 6.81 -12.67
CA ILE A 313 2.98 5.74 -11.88
C ILE A 313 3.98 6.34 -10.87
N ARG A 314 4.78 7.31 -11.30
CA ARG A 314 5.75 7.98 -10.42
C ARG A 314 5.07 8.67 -9.24
N SER A 315 3.97 9.39 -9.49
CA SER A 315 3.18 10.03 -8.44
C SER A 315 2.53 9.01 -7.50
N VAL A 316 2.01 7.90 -8.01
CA VAL A 316 1.46 6.83 -7.16
C VAL A 316 2.52 6.21 -6.26
N ASN A 317 3.73 5.96 -6.76
CA ASN A 317 4.81 5.42 -5.94
C ASN A 317 5.23 6.41 -4.83
N GLN A 318 5.23 7.72 -5.12
CA GLN A 318 5.48 8.75 -4.10
C GLN A 318 4.39 8.77 -3.03
N ILE A 319 3.11 8.67 -3.42
CA ILE A 319 1.97 8.56 -2.49
C ILE A 319 2.12 7.29 -1.63
N ALA A 320 2.45 6.15 -2.23
CA ALA A 320 2.63 4.89 -1.52
C ALA A 320 3.79 4.94 -0.51
N GLN A 321 4.90 5.59 -0.87
CA GLN A 321 6.00 5.86 0.06
C GLN A 321 5.56 6.78 1.20
N LYS A 322 4.87 7.89 0.94
CA LYS A 322 4.35 8.76 2.01
C LYS A 322 3.48 7.97 3.00
N LEU A 323 2.58 7.13 2.50
CA LEU A 323 1.63 6.35 3.31
C LEU A 323 2.27 5.21 4.13
N ARG A 324 3.36 4.61 3.65
CA ARG A 324 4.02 3.47 4.33
C ARG A 324 5.32 3.83 5.04
N GLY A 325 5.64 5.12 5.10
CA GLY A 325 6.95 5.60 5.55
C GLY A 325 8.04 5.32 4.51
N ASN A 326 9.30 5.54 4.87
CA ASN A 326 10.46 5.41 3.98
C ASN A 326 10.76 3.95 3.53
N CYS A 327 9.75 3.16 3.16
CA CYS A 327 9.91 1.88 2.49
C CYS A 327 10.72 2.05 1.20
N GLN A 328 11.77 1.24 1.08
CA GLN A 328 12.55 1.18 -0.15
C GLN A 328 11.70 0.61 -1.28
N LEU A 329 11.71 1.29 -2.43
CA LEU A 329 11.12 0.80 -3.67
C LEU A 329 12.09 -0.16 -4.34
N THR A 330 11.64 -1.38 -4.63
CA THR A 330 12.43 -2.32 -5.44
C THR A 330 12.23 -2.00 -6.93
N LYS A 331 13.34 -1.90 -7.68
CA LYS A 331 13.30 -1.85 -9.15
C LYS A 331 13.23 -3.25 -9.76
N ILE A 332 12.22 -3.52 -10.58
CA ILE A 332 11.98 -4.80 -11.26
C ILE A 332 11.93 -4.59 -12.77
N ASP A 333 12.61 -5.45 -13.53
CA ASP A 333 12.63 -5.37 -14.99
C ASP A 333 11.43 -6.10 -15.62
N VAL A 334 10.27 -5.44 -15.62
CA VAL A 334 9.06 -5.90 -16.33
C VAL A 334 8.86 -5.01 -17.55
N LEU A 335 8.83 -5.61 -18.74
CA LEU A 335 8.65 -4.90 -20.01
C LEU A 335 7.20 -4.44 -20.23
N ASP A 336 6.23 -5.19 -19.72
CA ASP A 336 4.81 -4.88 -19.89
C ASP A 336 4.35 -3.77 -18.91
N THR A 337 3.80 -2.67 -19.45
CA THR A 337 3.31 -1.55 -18.63
C THR A 337 1.97 -1.85 -17.95
N LYS A 338 1.22 -2.86 -18.41
CA LYS A 338 -0.14 -3.15 -17.95
C LYS A 338 -0.23 -3.42 -16.45
N LEU A 339 0.68 -4.24 -15.91
CA LEU A 339 0.73 -4.54 -14.48
C LEU A 339 0.78 -3.24 -13.66
N TRP A 340 1.64 -2.32 -14.08
CA TRP A 340 1.87 -1.05 -13.39
C TRP A 340 0.67 -0.11 -13.54
N GLU A 341 0.09 -0.02 -14.73
CA GLU A 341 -1.07 0.82 -15.02
C GLU A 341 -2.32 0.35 -14.25
N ASN A 342 -2.56 -0.96 -14.21
CA ASN A 342 -3.69 -1.57 -13.51
C ASN A 342 -3.53 -1.44 -12.00
N ALA A 343 -2.35 -1.75 -11.46
CA ALA A 343 -2.05 -1.55 -10.05
C ALA A 343 -2.19 -0.07 -9.65
N THR A 344 -1.65 0.85 -10.44
CA THR A 344 -1.75 2.31 -10.22
C THR A 344 -3.21 2.75 -10.18
N THR A 345 -4.03 2.28 -11.11
CA THR A 345 -5.45 2.65 -11.18
C THR A 345 -6.22 2.09 -9.99
N LYS A 346 -6.04 0.81 -9.65
CA LYS A 346 -6.68 0.18 -8.49
C LYS A 346 -6.24 0.78 -7.16
N TYR A 347 -4.99 1.19 -7.06
CA TYR A 347 -4.45 1.83 -5.87
C TYR A 347 -5.13 3.18 -5.61
N ILE A 348 -5.26 4.02 -6.64
CA ILE A 348 -5.97 5.30 -6.54
C ILE A 348 -7.46 5.09 -6.25
N GLU A 349 -8.12 4.14 -6.92
CA GLU A 349 -9.51 3.79 -6.62
C GLU A 349 -9.73 3.41 -5.15
N ASN A 350 -8.82 2.64 -4.56
CA ASN A 350 -8.86 2.26 -3.15
C ASN A 350 -8.75 3.49 -2.24
N ILE A 351 -7.77 4.36 -2.49
CA ILE A 351 -7.59 5.60 -1.70
C ILE A 351 -8.83 6.48 -1.83
N CYS A 352 -9.34 6.71 -3.05
CA CYS A 352 -10.55 7.51 -3.28
C CYS A 352 -11.78 6.91 -2.59
N THR A 353 -11.91 5.59 -2.55
CA THR A 353 -12.98 4.91 -1.81
C THR A 353 -12.89 5.20 -0.31
N ASN A 354 -11.69 5.17 0.26
CA ASN A 354 -11.47 5.50 1.66
C ASN A 354 -11.79 6.98 1.96
N LEU A 355 -11.49 7.87 1.02
CA LEU A 355 -11.89 9.29 1.07
C LEU A 355 -13.41 9.47 0.92
N GLY A 356 -14.12 8.65 0.15
CA GLY A 356 -15.58 8.79 -0.03
C GLY A 356 -16.43 8.42 1.19
N ASN A 357 -16.02 7.42 1.97
CA ASN A 357 -16.86 6.79 3.02
C ASN A 357 -16.98 7.63 4.32
N GLY A 358 -17.57 8.83 4.27
CA GLY A 358 -17.69 9.70 5.44
C GLY A 358 -16.33 10.13 6.00
N PHE A 359 -15.33 10.28 5.13
CA PHE A 359 -14.01 10.76 5.52
C PHE A 359 -14.08 12.19 6.01
N ASN A 360 -13.35 12.46 7.09
CA ASN A 360 -12.96 13.79 7.50
C ASN A 360 -11.51 13.78 7.98
N MET A 361 -10.91 14.96 8.09
CA MET A 361 -9.50 15.13 8.49
C MET A 361 -9.18 14.55 9.87
N ARG A 362 -10.17 14.43 10.77
CA ARG A 362 -9.98 13.78 12.08
C ARG A 362 -9.83 12.26 11.96
N THR A 363 -10.41 11.66 10.92
CA THR A 363 -10.31 10.22 10.61
C THR A 363 -9.16 9.86 9.68
N PHE A 364 -8.35 10.85 9.26
CA PHE A 364 -7.25 10.65 8.31
C PHE A 364 -6.35 9.48 8.72
N ASP A 365 -5.82 9.52 9.95
CA ASP A 365 -4.82 8.55 10.40
C ASP A 365 -5.39 7.15 10.52
N ALA A 366 -6.68 7.03 10.86
CA ALA A 366 -7.37 5.75 10.92
C ALA A 366 -7.62 5.12 9.54
N LYS A 367 -7.80 5.95 8.50
CA LYS A 367 -8.15 5.50 7.15
C LYS A 367 -6.95 5.33 6.22
N LEU A 368 -5.96 6.21 6.35
CA LEU A 368 -4.80 6.27 5.45
C LEU A 368 -3.48 5.98 6.19
N GLY A 369 -3.45 6.09 7.52
CA GLY A 369 -2.25 5.91 8.33
C GLY A 369 -1.70 7.25 8.83
N PRO A 370 -0.85 7.21 9.87
CA PRO A 370 -0.35 8.41 10.53
C PRO A 370 0.65 9.18 9.66
N MET A 371 0.56 10.51 9.70
CA MET A 371 1.53 11.45 9.11
C MET A 371 2.19 12.30 10.20
N ARG A 372 3.34 12.94 9.90
CA ARG A 372 4.11 13.68 10.92
C ARG A 372 3.44 14.98 11.33
N ASN A 373 2.78 15.64 10.40
CA ASN A 373 2.11 16.92 10.60
C ASN A 373 0.88 17.06 9.68
N GLU A 374 0.13 18.14 9.87
CA GLU A 374 -1.09 18.41 9.11
C GLU A 374 -0.80 18.75 7.64
N ASP A 375 0.27 19.50 7.35
CA ASP A 375 0.65 19.89 5.99
C ASP A 375 0.94 18.67 5.11
N GLU A 376 1.65 17.66 5.65
CA GLU A 376 1.89 16.38 4.96
C GLU A 376 0.58 15.66 4.60
N LYS A 377 -0.45 15.77 5.45
CA LYS A 377 -1.78 15.20 5.17
C LYS A 377 -2.43 15.91 3.99
N PHE A 378 -2.41 17.24 3.99
CA PHE A 378 -2.98 18.05 2.90
C PHE A 378 -2.23 17.85 1.59
N ASP A 379 -0.89 17.79 1.62
CA ASP A 379 -0.07 17.50 0.45
C ASP A 379 -0.38 16.13 -0.14
N LEU A 380 -0.55 15.10 0.70
CA LEU A 380 -0.97 13.78 0.22
C LEU A 380 -2.35 13.85 -0.45
N LEU A 381 -3.32 14.51 0.18
CA LEU A 381 -4.68 14.63 -0.36
C LEU A 381 -4.70 15.38 -1.68
N LYS A 382 -3.87 16.43 -1.80
CA LYS A 382 -3.66 17.16 -3.05
C LYS A 382 -3.09 16.26 -4.14
N ASP A 383 -2.07 15.46 -3.83
CA ASP A 383 -1.46 14.52 -4.79
C ASP A 383 -2.47 13.46 -5.26
N VAL A 384 -3.25 12.90 -4.33
CA VAL A 384 -4.32 11.94 -4.65
C VAL A 384 -5.38 12.60 -5.53
N LEU A 385 -5.83 13.80 -5.15
CA LEU A 385 -6.85 14.52 -5.90
C LEU A 385 -6.38 14.88 -7.31
N LYS A 386 -5.12 15.33 -7.49
CA LYS A 386 -4.51 15.57 -8.81
C LYS A 386 -4.52 14.36 -9.72
N LEU A 387 -4.43 13.15 -9.16
CA LEU A 387 -4.52 11.91 -9.94
C LEU A 387 -5.96 11.47 -10.22
N SER A 388 -6.91 11.84 -9.35
CA SER A 388 -8.29 11.36 -9.43
C SER A 388 -9.31 12.39 -9.94
N TYR A 389 -8.98 13.67 -10.10
CA TYR A 389 -9.96 14.74 -10.35
C TYR A 389 -10.79 14.58 -11.64
N LYS A 390 -10.29 13.81 -12.60
CA LYS A 390 -11.03 13.47 -13.84
C LYS A 390 -12.05 12.34 -13.65
N THR A 391 -11.96 11.59 -12.55
CA THR A 391 -12.90 10.50 -12.24
C THR A 391 -14.25 11.06 -11.79
N ARG A 392 -15.35 10.34 -12.07
CA ARG A 392 -16.71 10.81 -11.75
C ARG A 392 -16.96 11.02 -10.25
N ASN A 393 -16.23 10.31 -9.39
CA ASN A 393 -16.45 10.31 -7.94
C ASN A 393 -15.27 10.95 -7.17
N ALA A 394 -14.47 11.79 -7.84
CA ALA A 394 -13.36 12.49 -7.20
C ALA A 394 -13.83 13.26 -5.97
N GLN A 395 -13.06 13.14 -4.89
CA GLN A 395 -13.34 13.75 -3.61
C GLN A 395 -12.35 14.87 -3.30
N GLY A 396 -12.85 16.05 -2.96
CA GLY A 396 -12.06 17.13 -2.35
C GLY A 396 -12.35 17.25 -0.85
N ILE A 397 -11.67 18.17 -0.18
CA ILE A 397 -11.88 18.47 1.24
C ILE A 397 -12.44 19.88 1.38
N ASN A 398 -13.51 20.04 2.16
CA ASN A 398 -14.05 21.36 2.48
C ASN A 398 -13.29 22.04 3.64
N LEU A 399 -13.61 23.30 3.94
CA LEU A 399 -13.01 24.04 5.07
C LEU A 399 -13.27 23.45 6.46
N ASN A 400 -14.25 22.56 6.62
CA ASN A 400 -14.48 21.85 7.88
C ASN A 400 -13.64 20.56 7.99
N GLY A 401 -12.90 20.21 6.93
CA GLY A 401 -12.12 19.00 6.83
C GLY A 401 -12.93 17.78 6.37
N ASP A 402 -14.16 17.94 5.91
CA ASP A 402 -15.01 16.85 5.42
C ASP A 402 -14.78 16.58 3.93
N SER A 403 -14.78 15.32 3.55
CA SER A 403 -14.70 14.91 2.15
C SER A 403 -16.03 15.11 1.43
N MET A 404 -15.98 15.70 0.23
CA MET A 404 -17.15 15.94 -0.61
C MET A 404 -16.82 15.74 -2.09
N THR A 405 -17.84 15.46 -2.91
CA THR A 405 -17.66 15.40 -4.36
C THR A 405 -17.29 16.79 -4.90
N LEU A 406 -16.41 16.84 -5.91
CA LEU A 406 -15.98 18.12 -6.49
C LEU A 406 -17.15 18.99 -6.98
N THR A 407 -18.23 18.37 -7.47
CA THR A 407 -19.43 19.06 -7.96
C THR A 407 -20.23 19.78 -6.86
N GLN A 408 -20.06 19.37 -5.60
CA GLN A 408 -20.64 20.02 -4.44
C GLN A 408 -19.75 21.15 -3.91
N LEU A 409 -18.47 21.15 -4.28
CA LEU A 409 -17.50 22.10 -3.79
C LEU A 409 -17.46 23.37 -4.64
N SER A 410 -17.14 24.47 -3.96
CA SER A 410 -16.93 25.79 -4.53
C SER A 410 -15.55 26.32 -4.16
N TYR A 411 -14.89 26.98 -5.10
CA TYR A 411 -13.67 27.73 -4.89
C TYR A 411 -13.99 29.23 -4.78
N VAL A 412 -13.33 29.90 -3.83
CA VAL A 412 -13.45 31.34 -3.61
C VAL A 412 -12.18 31.99 -4.16
N ASP A 413 -12.34 32.82 -5.19
CA ASP A 413 -11.23 33.39 -5.97
C ASP A 413 -10.56 34.62 -5.33
N ASP A 414 -11.14 35.16 -4.26
CA ASP A 414 -10.69 36.38 -3.58
C ASP A 414 -10.47 36.10 -2.08
N GLU A 415 -9.26 36.37 -1.56
CA GLU A 415 -8.95 36.27 -0.13
C GLU A 415 -9.86 37.15 0.74
N LYS A 416 -10.25 38.34 0.26
CA LYS A 416 -11.21 39.19 0.97
C LYS A 416 -12.60 38.56 1.02
N ALA A 417 -12.97 37.72 0.06
CA ALA A 417 -14.26 37.04 0.05
C ALA A 417 -14.36 35.93 1.12
N GLU A 418 -13.26 35.36 1.59
CA GLU A 418 -13.26 34.39 2.70
C GLU A 418 -13.79 35.01 3.99
N THR A 419 -13.48 36.28 4.24
CA THR A 419 -14.01 37.02 5.40
C THR A 419 -15.55 37.07 5.36
N PHE A 420 -16.13 37.24 4.17
CA PHE A 420 -17.58 37.22 3.99
C PHE A 420 -18.17 35.81 4.11
N VAL A 421 -17.45 34.75 3.71
CA VAL A 421 -17.87 33.37 4.02
C VAL A 421 -17.95 33.17 5.54
N VAL A 422 -16.98 33.68 6.30
CA VAL A 422 -17.00 33.63 7.77
C VAL A 422 -18.18 34.43 8.35
N PHE A 423 -18.48 35.62 7.82
CA PHE A 423 -19.66 36.38 8.24
C PHE A 423 -20.95 35.61 7.97
N GLN A 424 -21.10 35.03 6.78
CA GLN A 424 -22.26 34.24 6.41
C GLN A 424 -22.43 33.02 7.32
N ASP A 425 -21.34 32.30 7.61
CA ASP A 425 -21.32 31.17 8.55
C ASP A 425 -21.79 31.59 9.94
N LYS A 426 -21.26 32.71 10.47
CA LYS A 426 -21.68 33.26 11.77
C LYS A 426 -23.16 33.66 11.77
N MET A 427 -23.66 34.27 10.68
CA MET A 427 -25.08 34.63 10.56
C MET A 427 -25.99 33.39 10.54
N CYS A 428 -25.54 32.28 9.96
CA CYS A 428 -26.29 31.02 9.96
C CYS A 428 -26.45 30.42 11.37
N LEU A 429 -25.57 30.75 12.32
CA LEU A 429 -25.59 30.26 13.70
C LEU A 429 -26.44 31.13 14.65
N LEU A 430 -27.01 32.23 14.17
CA LEU A 430 -27.82 33.15 14.97
C LEU A 430 -29.20 32.56 15.28
N ASP A 431 -29.76 32.93 16.43
CA ASP A 431 -31.09 32.47 16.83
C ASP A 431 -32.17 32.98 15.86
N VAL A 432 -32.01 34.20 15.36
CA VAL A 432 -32.89 34.79 14.33
C VAL A 432 -32.96 33.93 13.07
N ASN A 433 -31.89 33.19 12.73
CA ASN A 433 -31.88 32.32 11.56
C ASN A 433 -32.69 31.03 11.72
N LYS A 434 -33.04 30.61 12.95
CA LYS A 434 -33.85 29.39 13.19
C LYS A 434 -35.20 29.42 12.46
N SER A 435 -35.71 30.62 12.18
CA SER A 435 -36.97 30.84 11.45
C SER A 435 -36.78 30.97 9.92
N CYS A 436 -35.56 31.27 9.45
CA CYS A 436 -35.26 31.52 8.04
C CYS A 436 -34.54 30.35 7.35
N CYS A 437 -33.96 29.42 8.11
CA CYS A 437 -33.37 28.16 7.63
C CYS A 437 -32.24 28.31 6.59
N TYR A 438 -31.48 29.41 6.62
CA TYR A 438 -30.30 29.56 5.75
C TYR A 438 -29.18 28.61 6.19
N LYS A 439 -28.48 28.00 5.22
CA LYS A 439 -27.37 27.08 5.44
C LYS A 439 -26.03 27.77 5.17
N SER A 440 -25.02 27.39 5.94
CA SER A 440 -23.65 27.90 5.78
C SER A 440 -23.03 27.38 4.48
N GLU A 441 -22.47 28.28 3.69
CA GLU A 441 -21.72 27.91 2.48
C GLU A 441 -20.33 27.39 2.80
N LYS A 442 -19.82 27.65 4.02
CA LYS A 442 -18.53 27.14 4.49
C LYS A 442 -18.41 25.62 4.34
N GLN A 443 -19.52 24.91 4.49
CA GLN A 443 -19.61 23.46 4.30
C GLN A 443 -19.30 23.02 2.87
N ASN A 444 -19.42 23.91 1.89
CA ASN A 444 -19.21 23.63 0.47
C ASN A 444 -17.94 24.29 -0.08
N ILE A 445 -17.17 25.04 0.71
CA ILE A 445 -15.94 25.68 0.22
C ILE A 445 -14.79 24.69 0.24
N LEU A 446 -14.12 24.52 -0.90
CA LEU A 446 -12.89 23.74 -1.03
C LEU A 446 -11.77 24.35 -0.18
N ASP A 447 -11.07 23.54 0.61
CA ASP A 447 -9.87 23.96 1.31
C ASP A 447 -8.75 24.28 0.30
N LYS A 448 -8.21 25.51 0.36
CA LYS A 448 -7.18 26.00 -0.56
C LYS A 448 -5.91 25.15 -0.54
N ARG A 449 -5.62 24.42 0.54
CA ARG A 449 -4.43 23.56 0.62
C ARG A 449 -4.47 22.39 -0.36
N VAL A 450 -5.66 21.89 -0.72
CA VAL A 450 -5.82 20.85 -1.76
C VAL A 450 -6.07 21.40 -3.17
N PHE A 451 -6.12 22.73 -3.33
CA PHE A 451 -6.41 23.37 -4.61
C PHE A 451 -5.26 23.28 -5.63
N PHE A 452 -5.62 23.21 -6.91
CA PHE A 452 -4.74 23.37 -8.08
C PHE A 452 -5.56 23.84 -9.29
N ASP A 453 -4.91 24.53 -10.22
CA ASP A 453 -5.56 25.31 -11.29
C ASP A 453 -6.46 24.46 -12.21
N GLU A 454 -6.12 23.20 -12.44
CA GLU A 454 -6.89 22.29 -13.28
C GLU A 454 -8.31 22.02 -12.77
N LEU A 455 -8.58 22.25 -11.49
CA LEU A 455 -9.94 22.17 -10.94
C LEU A 455 -10.86 23.25 -11.53
N LEU A 456 -10.32 24.43 -11.83
CA LEU A 456 -11.06 25.54 -12.44
C LEU A 456 -11.12 25.40 -13.95
N THR A 457 -9.98 25.14 -14.61
CA THR A 457 -9.92 25.08 -16.08
C THR A 457 -10.78 23.96 -16.66
N GLU A 458 -10.96 22.86 -15.91
CA GLU A 458 -11.86 21.76 -16.29
C GLU A 458 -13.27 21.86 -15.65
N ASN A 459 -13.64 23.01 -15.06
CA ASN A 459 -14.94 23.27 -14.43
C ASN A 459 -15.36 22.17 -13.42
N LYS A 460 -14.42 21.65 -12.63
CA LYS A 460 -14.70 20.59 -11.64
C LYS A 460 -15.33 21.12 -10.36
N VAL A 461 -14.99 22.35 -9.99
CA VAL A 461 -15.54 23.05 -8.82
C VAL A 461 -16.20 24.34 -9.28
N LYS A 462 -17.22 24.80 -8.55
CA LYS A 462 -17.90 26.06 -8.86
C LYS A 462 -17.06 27.24 -8.39
N VAL A 463 -17.00 28.33 -9.15
CA VAL A 463 -16.40 29.57 -8.66
C VAL A 463 -17.49 30.38 -7.97
N MET A 464 -17.27 30.73 -6.70
CA MET A 464 -18.09 31.70 -5.99
C MET A 464 -17.35 33.03 -5.90
N SER A 465 -17.87 34.00 -6.65
CA SER A 465 -17.37 35.36 -6.58
C SER A 465 -17.77 36.01 -5.26
N LYS A 466 -16.97 37.00 -4.85
CA LYS A 466 -17.27 37.86 -3.70
C LYS A 466 -18.68 38.46 -3.75
N LYS A 467 -19.10 38.96 -4.92
CA LYS A 467 -20.44 39.51 -5.14
C LYS A 467 -21.55 38.51 -4.85
N CYS A 468 -21.36 37.23 -5.20
CA CYS A 468 -22.33 36.18 -4.90
C CYS A 468 -22.48 35.98 -3.38
N ILE A 469 -21.36 35.96 -2.64
CA ILE A 469 -21.37 35.79 -1.18
C ILE A 469 -22.01 37.00 -0.50
N CYS A 470 -21.62 38.23 -0.89
CA CYS A 470 -22.24 39.46 -0.38
C CYS A 470 -23.74 39.49 -0.65
N GLY A 471 -24.19 39.11 -1.86
CA GLY A 471 -25.61 39.04 -2.20
C GLY A 471 -26.40 38.04 -1.35
N LYS A 472 -25.80 36.92 -0.94
CA LYS A 472 -26.43 35.98 0.00
C LYS A 472 -26.55 36.57 1.41
N ILE A 473 -25.53 37.25 1.89
CA ILE A 473 -25.56 37.96 3.17
C ILE A 473 -26.63 39.06 3.12
N ASP A 474 -26.67 39.83 2.03
CA ASP A 474 -27.66 40.88 1.78
C ASP A 474 -29.09 40.33 1.87
N GLU A 475 -29.34 39.17 1.27
CA GLU A 475 -30.60 38.44 1.41
C GLU A 475 -30.92 38.02 2.84
N MET A 476 -29.94 37.50 3.58
CA MET A 476 -30.12 37.11 4.97
C MET A 476 -30.46 38.32 5.85
N ILE A 477 -29.72 39.43 5.71
CA ILE A 477 -29.98 40.68 6.44
C ILE A 477 -31.42 41.12 6.23
N MET A 478 -31.85 41.17 4.96
CA MET A 478 -33.21 41.59 4.62
C MET A 478 -34.29 40.64 5.10
N ALA A 479 -34.04 39.33 5.04
CA ALA A 479 -34.98 38.33 5.55
C ALA A 479 -35.11 38.43 7.07
N PHE A 480 -34.00 38.60 7.80
CA PHE A 480 -33.99 38.78 9.25
C PHE A 480 -34.77 40.04 9.64
N TYR A 481 -34.47 41.16 8.98
CA TYR A 481 -35.09 42.44 9.25
C TYR A 481 -36.61 42.43 8.97
N SER A 482 -37.02 41.93 7.80
CA SER A 482 -38.43 41.95 7.38
C SER A 482 -39.31 40.94 8.10
N ARG A 483 -38.76 39.79 8.53
CA ARG A 483 -39.56 38.69 9.10
C ARG A 483 -39.47 38.59 10.62
N ASN A 484 -38.39 39.10 11.23
CA ASN A 484 -38.08 38.89 12.65
C ASN A 484 -37.52 40.15 13.31
N LEU A 485 -38.09 41.32 13.04
CA LEU A 485 -37.59 42.61 13.53
C LEU A 485 -37.38 42.63 15.05
N GLU A 486 -38.35 42.14 15.84
CA GLU A 486 -38.26 42.13 17.30
C GLU A 486 -37.14 41.21 17.82
N SER A 487 -36.94 40.05 17.19
CA SER A 487 -35.82 39.17 17.52
C SER A 487 -34.48 39.81 17.13
N CYS A 488 -34.43 40.60 16.04
CA CYS A 488 -33.22 41.31 15.65
C CYS A 488 -32.81 42.37 16.69
N LYS A 489 -33.79 43.09 17.27
CA LYS A 489 -33.54 44.12 18.31
C LYS A 489 -32.86 43.58 19.57
N THR A 490 -33.06 42.30 19.87
CA THR A 490 -32.57 41.67 21.11
C THR A 490 -31.34 40.79 20.89
N ASP A 491 -30.98 40.46 19.65
CA ASP A 491 -29.82 39.62 19.32
C ASP A 491 -28.52 40.45 19.23
N GLU A 492 -27.77 40.50 20.33
CA GLU A 492 -26.48 41.20 20.40
C GLU A 492 -25.41 40.66 19.44
N LYS A 493 -25.46 39.36 19.11
CA LYS A 493 -24.50 38.77 18.16
C LYS A 493 -24.80 39.26 16.75
N LEU A 494 -26.09 39.34 16.38
CA LEU A 494 -26.50 39.94 15.11
C LEU A 494 -26.04 41.39 15.02
N LYS A 495 -26.28 42.21 16.06
CA LYS A 495 -25.86 43.63 16.07
C LYS A 495 -24.36 43.79 15.82
N LYS A 496 -23.53 43.00 16.50
CA LYS A 496 -22.07 42.99 16.29
C LYS A 496 -21.70 42.62 14.86
N ILE A 497 -22.29 41.57 14.30
CA ILE A 497 -22.01 41.13 12.93
C ILE A 497 -22.43 42.20 11.91
N LEU A 498 -23.62 42.78 12.05
CA LEU A 498 -24.10 43.84 11.16
C LEU A 498 -23.22 45.10 11.24
N THR A 499 -22.78 45.48 12.43
CA THR A 499 -21.86 46.61 12.62
C THR A 499 -20.55 46.38 11.88
N LEU A 500 -19.99 45.17 11.97
CA LEU A 500 -18.79 44.80 11.23
C LEU A 500 -19.01 44.83 9.72
N ILE A 501 -20.09 44.22 9.22
CA ILE A 501 -20.42 44.20 7.78
C ILE A 501 -20.61 45.63 7.25
N PHE A 502 -21.36 46.48 7.95
CA PHE A 502 -21.65 47.86 7.53
C PHE A 502 -20.43 48.79 7.58
N SER A 503 -19.36 48.37 8.26
CA SER A 503 -18.08 49.06 8.33
C SER A 503 -17.10 48.62 7.23
N THR A 504 -17.43 47.58 6.45
CA THR A 504 -16.60 47.14 5.33
C THR A 504 -16.67 48.09 4.13
N GLU A 505 -15.62 48.15 3.32
CA GLU A 505 -15.57 48.95 2.07
C GLU A 505 -16.61 48.44 1.07
N GLU A 506 -16.85 47.13 1.05
CA GLU A 506 -17.78 46.46 0.15
C GLU A 506 -19.23 46.87 0.40
N PHE A 507 -19.61 47.12 1.66
CA PHE A 507 -20.94 47.62 1.97
C PHE A 507 -21.15 49.06 1.51
N GLN A 508 -20.08 49.81 1.20
CA GLN A 508 -20.22 51.14 0.59
C GLN A 508 -20.60 51.06 -0.90
N SER A 509 -20.59 49.85 -1.48
CA SER A 509 -20.96 49.60 -2.87
C SER A 509 -22.36 49.01 -2.97
N GLU A 510 -23.28 49.75 -3.59
CA GLU A 510 -24.67 49.31 -3.81
C GLU A 510 -24.75 48.03 -4.64
N ASP A 511 -23.80 47.79 -5.55
CA ASP A 511 -23.80 46.62 -6.42
C ASP A 511 -23.47 45.31 -5.69
N MET A 512 -22.87 45.39 -4.49
CA MET A 512 -22.53 44.25 -3.63
C MET A 512 -23.65 43.93 -2.63
N PHE A 513 -24.35 44.95 -2.13
CA PHE A 513 -25.43 44.84 -1.13
C PHE A 513 -26.71 45.55 -1.60
N THR A 514 -27.21 45.19 -2.78
CA THR A 514 -28.32 45.85 -3.48
C THR A 514 -29.59 46.10 -2.65
N LYS A 515 -29.91 45.22 -1.70
CA LYS A 515 -31.17 45.27 -0.94
C LYS A 515 -31.00 46.05 0.37
N SER A 516 -30.01 45.70 1.18
CA SER A 516 -29.76 46.29 2.50
C SER A 516 -29.02 47.62 2.45
N PHE A 517 -28.33 47.95 1.36
CA PHE A 517 -27.62 49.24 1.20
C PHE A 517 -28.54 50.44 1.43
N ASN A 518 -29.69 50.46 0.76
CA ASN A 518 -30.67 51.55 0.84
C ASN A 518 -31.44 51.55 2.18
N MET A 519 -31.45 50.43 2.90
CA MET A 519 -32.08 50.31 4.23
C MET A 519 -31.08 50.44 5.38
N LYS A 520 -29.79 50.72 5.10
CA LYS A 520 -28.74 50.82 6.12
C LYS A 520 -29.15 51.70 7.30
N ARG A 521 -29.64 52.92 7.02
CA ARG A 521 -30.02 53.88 8.08
C ARG A 521 -31.15 53.34 8.95
N GLU A 522 -32.13 52.70 8.33
CA GLU A 522 -33.29 52.15 9.02
C GLU A 522 -32.90 50.94 9.87
N ILE A 523 -32.09 50.01 9.34
CA ILE A 523 -31.58 48.85 10.06
C ILE A 523 -30.69 49.30 11.22
N VAL A 524 -29.81 50.29 11.01
CA VAL A 524 -28.97 50.85 12.07
C VAL A 524 -29.84 51.42 13.19
N PHE A 525 -30.84 52.24 12.85
CA PHE A 525 -31.74 52.84 13.84
C PHE A 525 -32.58 51.79 14.57
N ASN A 526 -33.20 50.86 13.84
CA ASN A 526 -34.18 49.94 14.42
C ASN A 526 -33.56 48.73 15.11
N VAL A 527 -32.36 48.29 14.71
CA VAL A 527 -31.74 47.05 15.18
C VAL A 527 -30.44 47.31 15.94
N ILE A 528 -29.56 48.16 15.41
CA ILE A 528 -28.21 48.35 15.99
C ILE A 528 -28.24 49.34 17.16
N GLN A 529 -28.99 50.43 17.04
CA GLN A 529 -29.12 51.42 18.10
C GLN A 529 -29.96 50.91 19.29
N ASN A 530 -29.47 51.21 20.48
CA ASN A 530 -30.14 50.97 21.75
C ASN A 530 -31.41 51.83 21.89
N ASP A 531 -32.36 51.35 22.70
CA ASP A 531 -33.68 51.99 22.89
C ASP A 531 -33.56 53.40 23.46
N GLU A 532 -32.64 53.63 24.41
CA GLU A 532 -32.35 54.95 25.00
C GLU A 532 -31.96 56.00 23.95
N MET A 533 -31.14 55.60 22.97
CA MET A 533 -30.66 56.49 21.91
C MET A 533 -31.75 56.79 20.87
N ARG A 534 -32.69 55.85 20.68
CA ARG A 534 -33.89 56.06 19.85
C ARG A 534 -34.89 57.00 20.51
N GLU A 535 -35.17 56.80 21.79
CA GLU A 535 -36.04 57.71 22.57
C GLU A 535 -35.47 59.12 22.56
N MET A 536 -34.16 59.26 22.77
CA MET A 536 -33.48 60.54 22.72
C MET A 536 -33.61 61.20 21.34
N MET A 537 -33.37 60.46 20.24
CA MET A 537 -33.55 60.98 18.88
C MET A 537 -34.99 61.40 18.58
N PHE A 538 -35.97 60.62 19.02
CA PHE A 538 -37.39 60.91 18.84
C PHE A 538 -37.81 62.18 19.59
N GLN A 539 -37.39 62.32 20.85
CA GLN A 539 -37.58 63.53 21.65
C GLN A 539 -36.95 64.75 20.96
N PHE A 540 -35.74 64.61 20.39
CA PHE A 540 -35.09 65.69 19.65
C PHE A 540 -35.83 66.12 18.37
N THR A 541 -36.32 65.18 17.55
CA THR A 541 -37.14 65.53 16.37
C THR A 541 -38.42 66.27 16.76
N THR A 542 -39.06 65.84 17.85
CA THR A 542 -40.28 66.48 18.37
C THR A 542 -40.02 67.91 18.84
N LEU A 543 -38.88 68.14 19.51
CA LEU A 543 -38.44 69.47 19.96
C LEU A 543 -38.05 70.41 18.80
N SER A 544 -37.51 69.85 17.70
CA SER A 544 -37.16 70.63 16.50
C SER A 544 -38.40 71.06 15.69
N GLU A 545 -39.44 70.23 15.64
CA GLU A 545 -40.70 70.54 14.95
C GLU A 545 -41.54 71.60 15.69
N GLN A 546 -41.31 71.78 16.99
CA GLN A 546 -42.01 72.76 17.83
C GLN A 546 -41.35 74.16 17.87
N ASN A 547 -40.35 74.44 17.03
CA ASN A 547 -39.72 75.77 16.83
C ASN A 547 -39.06 76.42 18.08
N GLU A 548 -38.66 75.65 19.11
CA GLU A 548 -38.08 76.23 20.34
C GLU A 548 -36.56 75.97 20.55
N LEU A 549 -35.91 75.37 19.55
CA LEU A 549 -34.46 75.22 19.46
C LEU A 549 -34.02 75.48 18.02
N ASP A 550 -33.03 76.36 17.84
CA ASP A 550 -32.39 76.57 16.54
C ASP A 550 -31.89 75.22 15.98
N ALA A 551 -32.38 74.85 14.79
CA ALA A 551 -32.04 73.62 14.11
C ALA A 551 -30.52 73.45 13.94
N GLN A 552 -29.76 74.54 13.81
CA GLN A 552 -28.31 74.51 13.73
C GLN A 552 -27.67 74.10 15.05
N THR A 553 -28.10 74.66 16.18
CA THR A 553 -27.64 74.27 17.53
C THR A 553 -27.97 72.80 17.84
N VAL A 554 -29.13 72.31 17.39
CA VAL A 554 -29.51 70.89 17.53
C VAL A 554 -28.63 70.01 16.63
N PHE A 555 -28.39 70.41 15.39
CA PHE A 555 -27.54 69.69 14.43
C PHE A 555 -26.07 69.64 14.89
N ASP A 556 -25.55 70.72 15.45
CA ASP A 556 -24.18 70.82 15.99
C ASP A 556 -24.01 69.94 17.23
N ARG A 557 -25.04 69.87 18.10
CA ARG A 557 -25.05 68.96 19.26
C ARG A 557 -25.20 67.49 18.83
N MET A 558 -26.00 67.22 17.81
CA MET A 558 -26.18 65.87 17.24
C MET A 558 -24.92 65.39 16.50
N ASN A 559 -24.18 66.28 15.84
CA ASN A 559 -22.89 65.97 15.24
C ASN A 559 -21.84 65.71 16.33
N ASN A 560 -21.75 66.56 17.36
CA ASN A 560 -20.87 66.30 18.51
C ASN A 560 -21.20 64.96 19.19
N TYR A 561 -22.47 64.59 19.26
CA TYR A 561 -22.92 63.30 19.79
C TYR A 561 -22.52 62.13 18.88
N LYS A 562 -22.74 62.25 17.56
CA LYS A 562 -22.28 61.26 16.57
C LYS A 562 -20.77 61.10 16.59
N ASP A 563 -20.02 62.18 16.75
CA ASP A 563 -18.56 62.17 16.80
C ASP A 563 -18.05 61.50 18.10
N LEU A 564 -18.68 61.76 19.24
CA LEU A 564 -18.38 61.05 20.50
C LEU A 564 -18.72 59.55 20.39
N GLN A 565 -19.89 59.21 19.87
CA GLN A 565 -20.29 57.81 19.71
C GLN A 565 -19.35 57.07 18.74
N HIS A 566 -19.02 57.69 17.60
CA HIS A 566 -18.08 57.14 16.64
C HIS A 566 -16.69 56.94 17.27
N THR A 567 -16.26 57.87 18.11
CA THR A 567 -15.00 57.75 18.87
C THR A 567 -15.04 56.58 19.86
N ILE A 568 -16.16 56.40 20.57
CA ILE A 568 -16.37 55.25 21.48
C ILE A 568 -16.36 53.93 20.70
N ASP A 569 -17.02 53.85 19.55
CA ASP A 569 -17.06 52.65 18.72
C ASP A 569 -15.67 52.28 18.18
N ILE A 570 -14.90 53.26 17.70
CA ILE A 570 -13.50 53.07 17.27
C ILE A 570 -12.64 52.57 18.44
N LEU A 571 -12.81 53.13 19.64
CA LEU A 571 -12.06 52.72 20.82
C LEU A 571 -12.43 51.30 21.27
N ASN A 572 -13.71 50.92 21.20
CA ASN A 572 -14.18 49.57 21.49
C ASN A 572 -13.63 48.54 20.49
N ALA A 573 -13.62 48.85 19.19
CA ALA A 573 -13.02 47.99 18.18
C ALA A 573 -11.51 47.81 18.40
N LYS A 574 -10.81 48.89 18.79
CA LYS A 574 -9.39 48.82 19.17
C LYS A 574 -9.16 47.97 20.42
N LEU A 575 -10.06 48.04 21.41
CA LEU A 575 -10.01 47.24 22.62
C LEU A 575 -10.24 45.75 22.34
N GLU A 576 -11.25 45.40 21.53
CA GLU A 576 -11.51 44.01 21.13
C GLU A 576 -10.31 43.41 20.39
N LYS A 577 -9.74 44.14 19.41
CA LYS A 577 -8.53 43.71 18.71
C LYS A 577 -7.32 43.54 19.64
N ALA A 578 -7.15 44.42 20.63
CA ALA A 578 -6.08 44.30 21.61
C ALA A 578 -6.28 43.08 22.54
N ASN A 579 -7.52 42.76 22.91
CA ASN A 579 -7.86 41.58 23.71
C ASN A 579 -7.68 40.27 22.93
N GLU A 580 -8.02 40.24 21.64
CA GLU A 580 -7.75 39.09 20.76
C GLU A 580 -6.24 38.85 20.61
N ASN A 581 -5.46 39.90 20.36
CA ASN A 581 -4.01 39.82 20.31
C ASN A 581 -3.42 39.30 21.63
N LEU A 582 -3.89 39.82 22.79
CA LEU A 582 -3.46 39.35 24.10
C LEU A 582 -3.79 37.86 24.31
N LYS A 583 -4.96 37.40 23.86
CA LYS A 583 -5.37 36.00 23.95
C LYS A 583 -4.48 35.10 23.08
N GLN A 584 -4.26 35.46 21.82
CA GLN A 584 -3.35 34.72 20.93
C GLN A 584 -1.92 34.68 21.49
N HIS A 585 -1.41 35.79 22.04
CA HIS A 585 -0.08 35.82 22.66
C HIS A 585 0.01 35.03 23.97
N LYS A 586 -1.08 34.89 24.74
CA LYS A 586 -1.11 34.02 25.94
C LYS A 586 -1.16 32.55 25.56
N GLU A 587 -1.94 32.19 24.54
CA GLU A 587 -2.03 30.82 24.01
C GLU A 587 -0.71 30.36 23.36
N ASN A 588 0.03 31.28 22.73
CA ASN A 588 1.35 31.00 22.16
C ASN A 588 2.50 30.94 23.21
N ASN A 589 2.31 31.52 24.40
CA ASN A 589 3.36 31.64 25.43
C ASN A 589 3.52 30.41 26.35
N GLU A 590 2.71 29.36 26.20
CA GLU A 590 2.94 28.08 26.89
C GLU A 590 4.27 27.41 26.49
N ASN A 591 4.93 27.89 25.42
CA ASN A 591 6.22 27.37 24.92
C ASN A 591 7.41 28.36 24.97
N GLY A 592 7.29 29.54 25.61
CA GLY A 592 8.45 30.35 26.01
C GLY A 592 8.47 31.83 25.63
N ILE A 593 8.78 32.64 26.66
CA ILE A 593 9.41 33.97 26.66
C ILE A 593 8.82 35.04 25.73
N ASP A 594 7.63 35.55 26.05
CA ASP A 594 7.33 36.97 25.82
C ASP A 594 6.40 37.60 26.87
N PHE A 595 6.84 37.56 28.13
CA PHE A 595 6.13 38.21 29.26
C PHE A 595 6.04 39.73 29.09
N ASN A 596 7.01 40.35 28.39
CA ASN A 596 7.04 41.79 28.19
C ASN A 596 5.97 42.26 27.20
N GLN A 597 5.76 41.58 26.07
CA GLN A 597 4.68 41.94 25.15
C GLN A 597 3.30 41.76 25.78
N VAL A 598 3.10 40.68 26.56
CA VAL A 598 1.86 40.46 27.32
C VAL A 598 1.62 41.62 28.30
N HIS A 599 2.64 42.04 29.06
CA HIS A 599 2.51 43.15 30.01
C HIS A 599 2.25 44.51 29.30
N ILE A 600 2.88 44.76 28.15
CA ILE A 600 2.66 45.97 27.35
C ILE A 600 1.23 46.02 26.82
N LEU A 601 0.73 44.91 26.27
CA LEU A 601 -0.64 44.82 25.77
C LEU A 601 -1.65 45.00 26.90
N GLN A 602 -1.39 44.42 28.07
CA GLN A 602 -2.28 44.52 29.23
C GLN A 602 -2.34 45.96 29.79
N ASN A 603 -1.21 46.68 29.80
CA ASN A 603 -1.20 48.10 30.14
C ASN A 603 -1.97 48.96 29.12
N ARG A 604 -1.88 48.62 27.83
CA ARG A 604 -2.60 49.33 26.77
C ARG A 604 -4.11 49.10 26.84
N ILE A 605 -4.53 47.90 27.20
CA ILE A 605 -5.94 47.57 27.49
C ILE A 605 -6.44 48.42 28.66
N ASN A 606 -5.72 48.45 29.79
CA ASN A 606 -6.11 49.24 30.97
C ASN A 606 -6.22 50.75 30.65
N GLN A 607 -5.36 51.28 29.77
CA GLN A 607 -5.44 52.68 29.32
C GLN A 607 -6.66 52.93 28.43
N LEU A 608 -6.97 52.02 27.51
CA LEU A 608 -8.15 52.10 26.66
C LEU A 608 -9.44 52.03 27.48
N GLU A 609 -9.51 51.11 28.45
CA GLU A 609 -10.65 50.99 29.37
C GLU A 609 -10.88 52.27 30.17
N LYS A 610 -9.81 52.87 30.71
CA LYS A 610 -9.90 54.18 31.41
C LYS A 610 -10.37 55.30 30.48
N THR A 611 -9.90 55.31 29.23
CA THR A 611 -10.28 56.32 28.25
C THR A 611 -11.75 56.19 27.88
N ILE A 612 -12.22 54.95 27.66
CA ILE A 612 -13.64 54.66 27.40
C ILE A 612 -14.51 55.05 28.59
N ALA A 613 -14.11 54.70 29.82
CA ALA A 613 -14.84 55.08 31.02
C ALA A 613 -14.94 56.61 31.20
N SER A 614 -13.85 57.35 30.92
CA SER A 614 -13.85 58.81 30.96
C SER A 614 -14.78 59.41 29.90
N GLN A 615 -14.71 58.92 28.66
CA GLN A 615 -15.57 59.39 27.56
C GLN A 615 -17.04 59.07 27.81
N LYS A 616 -17.33 57.92 28.43
CA LYS A 616 -18.69 57.52 28.83
C LYS A 616 -19.23 58.39 29.97
N ASN A 617 -18.42 58.71 30.98
CA ASN A 617 -18.84 59.64 32.02
C ASN A 617 -19.11 61.05 31.45
N GLU A 618 -18.28 61.53 30.52
CA GLU A 618 -18.52 62.81 29.85
C GLU A 618 -19.83 62.78 29.03
N PHE A 619 -20.11 61.65 28.40
CA PHE A 619 -21.35 61.39 27.68
C PHE A 619 -22.56 61.40 28.62
N ASP A 620 -22.51 60.68 29.73
CA ASP A 620 -23.57 60.61 30.74
C ASP A 620 -23.84 61.97 31.40
N GLU A 621 -22.79 62.76 31.71
CA GLU A 621 -22.94 64.12 32.23
C GLU A 621 -23.62 65.06 31.22
N LYS A 622 -23.30 64.93 29.94
CA LYS A 622 -23.93 65.72 28.88
C LYS A 622 -25.41 65.35 28.71
N ILE A 623 -25.78 64.07 28.82
CA ILE A 623 -27.18 63.63 28.84
C ILE A 623 -27.91 64.26 30.02
N LYS A 624 -27.36 64.12 31.22
CA LYS A 624 -27.97 64.66 32.44
C LYS A 624 -28.20 66.18 32.37
N ARG A 625 -27.24 66.95 31.84
CA ARG A 625 -27.43 68.40 31.64
C ARG A 625 -28.56 68.73 30.66
N MET A 626 -28.79 67.88 29.66
CA MET A 626 -29.91 68.07 28.73
C MET A 626 -31.24 67.79 29.41
N GLU A 627 -31.32 66.76 30.25
CA GLU A 627 -32.50 66.45 31.07
C GLU A 627 -32.83 67.57 32.05
N GLU A 628 -31.83 68.11 32.76
CA GLU A 628 -32.00 69.23 33.70
C GLU A 628 -32.53 70.51 33.04
N ILE A 629 -32.06 70.82 31.83
CA ILE A 629 -32.57 71.96 31.05
C ILE A 629 -34.04 71.73 30.64
N ASN A 630 -34.41 70.48 30.33
CA ASN A 630 -35.76 70.13 29.95
C ASN A 630 -36.73 70.28 31.13
N GLU A 631 -36.35 69.78 32.31
CA GLU A 631 -37.15 69.93 33.53
C GLU A 631 -37.36 71.40 33.92
N GLU A 632 -36.35 72.25 33.77
CA GLU A 632 -36.46 73.68 34.08
C GLU A 632 -37.40 74.40 33.10
N LYS A 633 -37.41 73.99 31.83
CA LYS A 633 -38.35 74.53 30.83
C LYS A 633 -39.79 74.09 31.11
N ASP A 634 -40.02 72.84 31.49
CA ASP A 634 -41.35 72.37 31.89
C ASP A 634 -41.91 73.18 33.07
N ARG A 635 -41.05 73.55 34.03
CA ARG A 635 -41.42 74.46 35.12
C ARG A 635 -41.78 75.86 34.62
N GLN A 636 -41.03 76.42 33.67
CA GLN A 636 -41.32 77.74 33.09
C GLN A 636 -42.64 77.75 32.31
N ILE A 637 -42.93 76.68 31.58
CA ILE A 637 -44.20 76.51 30.85
C ILE A 637 -45.37 76.42 31.85
N GLN A 638 -45.24 75.63 32.92
CA GLN A 638 -46.23 75.55 34.00
C GLN A 638 -46.48 76.93 34.64
N GLN A 639 -45.43 77.71 34.90
CA GLN A 639 -45.56 79.07 35.45
C GLN A 639 -46.26 80.04 34.48
N LEU A 640 -45.97 79.96 33.19
CA LEU A 640 -46.62 80.76 32.15
C LEU A 640 -48.12 80.42 32.03
N ILE A 641 -48.46 79.13 32.07
CA ILE A 641 -49.86 78.65 32.08
C ILE A 641 -50.59 79.22 33.30
N GLU A 642 -49.95 79.22 34.47
CA GLU A 642 -50.53 79.74 35.70
C GLU A 642 -50.73 81.27 35.66
N GLN A 643 -49.76 82.01 35.10
CA GLN A 643 -49.85 83.46 34.89
C GLN A 643 -50.95 83.84 33.89
N LEU A 644 -51.08 83.10 32.80
CA LEU A 644 -52.14 83.29 31.81
C LEU A 644 -53.53 82.99 32.39
N SER A 645 -53.65 81.97 33.27
CA SER A 645 -54.91 81.69 33.96
C SER A 645 -55.34 82.79 34.94
N LYS A 646 -54.37 83.53 35.51
CA LYS A 646 -54.60 84.64 36.43
C LYS A 646 -55.01 85.92 35.68
N LEU A 647 -54.49 86.13 34.47
CA LEU A 647 -54.89 87.23 33.58
C LEU A 647 -56.27 87.01 32.91
N SER A 648 -56.72 85.76 32.85
CA SER A 648 -58.02 85.34 32.31
C SER A 648 -59.19 85.51 33.28
N LYS A 649 -58.94 85.85 34.55
CA LYS A 649 -59.95 86.14 35.58
C LYS A 649 -59.95 87.61 35.90
#